data_AF-A0A2C6AMJ5-F1
#
_entry.id   AF-A0A2C6AMJ5-F1
#
_cell.length_a   1.000
_cell.length_b   1.000
_cell.length_c   1.000
_cell.angle_alpha   90.00
_cell.angle_beta   90.00
_cell.angle_gamma   90.00
#
_symmetry.space_group_name_H-M   'P 1'
#
loop_
_entity.id
_entity.type
_entity.pdbx_description
1 polymer ?
#
loop_
_entity_poly.entity_id
_entity_poly.type
_entity_poly.pdbx_seq_one_letter_code
_entity_poly.pdbx_strand_id
1 'polypeptide(L)'
;MELPVRFSPAVRALLADRQSGDRLVFVEVGPHSALRSSLGQILEASADTSPQYVPTLRRGMASTEAVVDSLGQLFVHGYPVDFLAINPPSEVLVDLPNYPWDHDVEYWNESRLSLGWRALKHPYHELLGFACVEASDIEPTWRNILRPGTMPWLRDHVLAEDIVFPCAGYIAIMGEAIRQQTGSDSYALRELVIRRPIVLKESGVIEIMTSMKAARLTDFDDSSSWFELTISSWNGAGWVKNCVAQGSASGQERPSRLQKAASYPRPVPADFWYRRLRRHRINYGPRLQGLRNITAATDDNAAAASVRIDEREQLSPYHYPAHPAAIDGCLQLFTVALSRGVARHFKKLVLPTAIDYVSICPAASDIDVHAQTRAAANGRACGQVAAFDGTGGMVISLEDVKMAPIDMGDELPDEPLADAGVACLRWYPDIDFLDPGSSIRLGPSNREFCLRMEELCAFGILRVLDAVAGLDVPDGHLAKFVSWLQEERDRMARGEWALLVPEAQRWALADARSRDSLSGAAVHLLESSERGERLTVFRMMRKLSDPSVIHDIFTGKAHALQYMMDDDGWTHLYNVLMPAIDYKIFLSRCSHSSPALRVLEIGAGTGAMTQLMLDCLRTDEGTRTFSQYTFTDISSGFFAAAKERFRDHEGINYKVLDISASPADQGFDLGSFDFIVASNVSGLGP
;
A
#
# COMPACT_ATOMS: atom_id res chain seq x y z
N MET A 1 9.81 -117.78 -41.50
CA MET A 1 10.44 -116.49 -41.86
C MET A 1 11.48 -116.74 -42.95
N GLU A 2 11.07 -117.06 -44.18
CA GLU A 2 11.99 -117.50 -45.25
C GLU A 2 12.06 -116.52 -46.44
N LEU A 3 11.26 -115.45 -46.42
CA LEU A 3 11.25 -114.42 -47.49
C LEU A 3 12.15 -113.23 -47.10
N PRO A 4 12.86 -112.62 -48.07
CA PRO A 4 13.71 -111.45 -47.82
C PRO A 4 12.89 -110.21 -47.43
N VAL A 5 13.34 -109.49 -46.41
CA VAL A 5 12.72 -108.24 -45.95
C VAL A 5 13.02 -107.10 -46.93
N ARG A 6 11.98 -106.53 -47.55
CA ARG A 6 12.11 -105.44 -48.54
C ARG A 6 11.91 -104.06 -47.91
N PHE A 7 12.73 -103.72 -46.91
CA PHE A 7 12.60 -102.47 -46.14
C PHE A 7 12.75 -101.19 -47.00
N SER A 8 13.83 -101.08 -47.78
CA SER A 8 14.07 -99.90 -48.63
C SER A 8 12.97 -99.67 -49.69
N PRO A 9 12.51 -100.69 -50.44
CA PRO A 9 11.36 -100.54 -51.33
C PRO A 9 10.07 -100.09 -50.61
N ALA A 10 9.80 -100.59 -49.40
CA ALA A 10 8.62 -100.22 -48.64
C ALA A 10 8.65 -98.75 -48.19
N VAL A 11 9.79 -98.27 -47.69
CA VAL A 11 9.95 -96.85 -47.30
C VAL A 11 9.85 -95.94 -48.53
N ARG A 12 10.45 -96.31 -49.66
CA ARG A 12 10.33 -95.53 -50.91
C ARG A 12 8.89 -95.46 -51.42
N ALA A 13 8.14 -96.54 -51.30
CA ALA A 13 6.72 -96.56 -51.65
C ALA A 13 5.91 -95.61 -50.75
N LEU A 14 6.16 -95.61 -49.43
CA LEU A 14 5.53 -94.70 -48.48
C LEU A 14 5.83 -93.22 -48.81
N LEU A 15 7.08 -92.89 -49.16
CA LEU A 15 7.46 -91.53 -49.54
C LEU A 15 6.79 -91.08 -50.85
N ALA A 16 6.55 -92.00 -51.78
CA ALA A 16 5.89 -91.72 -53.05
C ALA A 16 4.36 -91.57 -52.93
N ASP A 17 3.75 -92.19 -51.91
CA ASP A 17 2.30 -92.15 -51.64
C ASP A 17 1.86 -90.87 -50.89
N ARG A 18 2.83 -90.16 -50.29
CA ARG A 18 2.62 -88.92 -49.53
C ARG A 18 2.12 -87.78 -50.42
N GLN A 19 1.20 -86.96 -49.90
CA GLN A 19 0.77 -85.72 -50.58
C GLN A 19 1.71 -84.55 -50.25
N SER A 20 1.78 -83.58 -51.17
CA SER A 20 2.59 -82.36 -50.96
C SER A 20 2.01 -81.54 -49.81
N GLY A 21 2.75 -81.43 -48.69
CA GLY A 21 2.33 -80.72 -47.48
C GLY A 21 2.20 -81.59 -46.22
N ASP A 22 2.12 -82.92 -46.35
CA ASP A 22 2.07 -83.82 -45.19
C ASP A 22 3.35 -83.71 -44.37
N ARG A 23 3.33 -83.43 -43.07
CA ARG A 23 4.55 -83.54 -42.24
C ARG A 23 4.76 -85.00 -41.89
N LEU A 24 5.84 -85.62 -42.35
CA LEU A 24 6.19 -87.01 -42.01
C LEU A 24 7.14 -87.08 -40.81
N VAL A 25 6.78 -87.91 -39.83
CA VAL A 25 7.65 -88.29 -38.71
C VAL A 25 7.75 -89.81 -38.66
N PHE A 26 8.97 -90.33 -38.68
CA PHE A 26 9.22 -91.76 -38.57
C PHE A 26 9.40 -92.13 -37.10
N VAL A 27 8.49 -92.96 -36.58
CA VAL A 27 8.61 -93.53 -35.23
C VAL A 27 9.17 -94.95 -35.32
N GLU A 28 10.38 -95.16 -34.79
CA GLU A 28 10.97 -96.50 -34.77
C GLU A 28 10.54 -97.24 -33.49
N VAL A 29 9.65 -98.22 -33.66
CA VAL A 29 9.21 -99.12 -32.59
C VAL A 29 10.20 -100.28 -32.47
N GLY A 30 11.02 -100.26 -31.42
CA GLY A 30 12.07 -101.27 -31.23
C GLY A 30 12.92 -101.03 -29.99
N PRO A 31 13.79 -101.98 -29.60
CA PRO A 31 14.61 -101.90 -28.39
C PRO A 31 15.75 -100.87 -28.48
N HIS A 32 16.01 -100.35 -29.68
CA HIS A 32 16.97 -99.29 -29.95
C HIS A 32 16.69 -98.67 -31.34
N SER A 33 17.36 -97.56 -31.67
CA SER A 33 17.33 -96.87 -32.95
C SER A 33 18.21 -97.56 -34.00
N ALA A 34 17.90 -98.82 -34.34
CA ALA A 34 18.69 -99.63 -35.25
C ALA A 34 18.49 -99.24 -36.72
N LEU A 35 17.31 -98.74 -37.10
CA LEU A 35 16.98 -98.39 -38.48
C LEU A 35 17.33 -96.94 -38.84
N ARG A 36 17.76 -96.12 -37.89
CA ARG A 36 18.06 -94.68 -38.10
C ARG A 36 19.00 -94.44 -39.29
N SER A 37 20.12 -95.17 -39.34
CA SER A 37 21.13 -94.99 -40.40
C SER A 37 20.60 -95.45 -41.75
N SER A 38 19.99 -96.63 -41.82
CA SER A 38 19.43 -97.17 -43.06
C SER A 38 18.28 -96.31 -43.59
N LEU A 39 17.42 -95.80 -42.71
CA LEU A 39 16.37 -94.85 -43.06
C LEU A 39 16.97 -93.54 -43.59
N GLY A 40 17.97 -92.97 -42.91
CA GLY A 40 18.66 -91.76 -43.36
C GLY A 40 19.21 -91.88 -44.78
N GLN A 41 19.88 -93.00 -45.10
CA GLN A 41 20.39 -93.27 -46.45
C GLN A 41 19.28 -93.38 -47.51
N ILE A 42 18.12 -93.94 -47.16
CA ILE A 42 16.97 -94.03 -48.07
C ILE A 42 16.40 -92.63 -48.35
N LEU A 43 16.29 -91.80 -47.31
CA LEU A 43 15.78 -90.44 -47.38
C LEU A 43 16.68 -89.51 -48.20
N GLU A 44 17.99 -89.56 -47.95
CA GLU A 44 19.00 -88.83 -48.74
C GLU A 44 18.90 -89.18 -50.24
N ALA A 45 18.74 -90.46 -50.57
CA ALA A 45 18.61 -90.93 -51.95
C ALA A 45 17.27 -90.53 -52.62
N SER A 46 16.26 -90.17 -51.83
CA SER A 46 14.94 -89.74 -52.29
C SER A 46 14.78 -88.21 -52.39
N ALA A 47 15.85 -87.44 -52.16
CA ALA A 47 15.89 -85.97 -52.17
C ALA A 47 14.91 -85.28 -51.21
N ASP A 48 14.40 -86.02 -50.21
CA ASP A 48 13.56 -85.50 -49.12
C ASP A 48 14.43 -85.35 -47.86
N THR A 49 14.92 -84.14 -47.62
CA THR A 49 16.05 -83.92 -46.69
C THR A 49 15.66 -83.63 -45.24
N SER A 50 14.40 -83.84 -44.79
CA SER A 50 14.10 -83.61 -43.35
C SER A 50 12.85 -84.25 -42.71
N PRO A 51 12.44 -85.50 -42.97
CA PRO A 51 11.46 -86.11 -42.07
C PRO A 51 12.11 -86.41 -40.71
N GLN A 52 11.41 -86.02 -39.65
CA GLN A 52 11.93 -86.16 -38.28
C GLN A 52 11.90 -87.63 -37.88
N TYR A 53 12.93 -88.07 -37.15
CA TYR A 53 13.07 -89.46 -36.71
C TYR A 53 13.02 -89.52 -35.19
N VAL A 54 12.06 -90.30 -34.67
CA VAL A 54 11.80 -90.44 -33.24
C VAL A 54 11.93 -91.92 -32.86
N PRO A 55 13.00 -92.35 -32.17
CA PRO A 55 13.09 -93.72 -31.65
C PRO A 55 12.23 -93.87 -30.40
N THR A 56 11.60 -95.04 -30.22
CA THR A 56 10.79 -95.35 -29.01
C THR A 56 11.63 -95.78 -27.81
N LEU A 57 12.73 -96.50 -28.03
CA LEU A 57 13.69 -96.88 -26.99
C LEU A 57 15.13 -96.59 -27.44
N ARG A 58 16.01 -96.30 -26.48
CA ARG A 58 17.44 -96.07 -26.71
C ARG A 58 18.27 -96.97 -25.79
N ARG A 59 19.30 -97.61 -26.34
CA ARG A 59 20.23 -98.45 -25.58
C ARG A 59 20.91 -97.60 -24.52
N GLY A 60 20.86 -98.04 -23.26
CA GLY A 60 21.46 -97.35 -22.12
C GLY A 60 20.59 -96.27 -21.48
N MET A 61 19.35 -96.08 -21.95
CA MET A 61 18.36 -95.16 -21.36
C MET A 61 17.26 -95.95 -20.65
N ALA A 62 16.69 -95.41 -19.57
CA ALA A 62 15.54 -96.02 -18.91
C ALA A 62 14.34 -96.06 -19.88
N SER A 63 13.62 -97.18 -19.93
CA SER A 63 12.57 -97.39 -20.94
C SER A 63 11.41 -96.39 -20.81
N THR A 64 11.04 -96.02 -19.59
CA THR A 64 9.99 -95.02 -19.32
C THR A 64 10.39 -93.63 -19.80
N GLU A 65 11.62 -93.22 -19.48
CA GLU A 65 12.19 -91.94 -19.92
C GLU A 65 12.29 -91.87 -21.45
N ALA A 66 12.75 -92.95 -22.09
CA ALA A 66 12.88 -93.02 -23.54
C ALA A 66 11.53 -92.86 -24.25
N VAL A 67 10.46 -93.51 -23.75
CA VAL A 67 9.13 -93.42 -24.34
C VAL A 67 8.51 -92.03 -24.11
N VAL A 68 8.67 -91.43 -22.92
CA VAL A 68 8.18 -90.07 -22.64
C VAL A 68 8.94 -89.02 -23.48
N ASP A 69 10.25 -89.19 -23.67
CA ASP A 69 11.06 -88.36 -24.58
C ASP A 69 10.56 -88.48 -26.04
N SER A 70 10.20 -89.69 -26.51
CA SER A 70 9.60 -89.87 -27.84
C SER A 70 8.28 -89.10 -27.99
N LEU A 71 7.41 -89.17 -26.98
CA LEU A 71 6.13 -88.47 -26.98
C LEU A 71 6.32 -86.95 -26.89
N GLY A 72 7.27 -86.48 -26.08
CA GLY A 72 7.66 -85.07 -26.02
C GLY A 72 8.18 -84.56 -27.37
N GLN A 73 9.01 -85.35 -28.06
CA GLN A 73 9.47 -85.02 -29.41
C GLN A 73 8.29 -84.98 -30.39
N LEU A 74 7.35 -85.93 -30.35
CA LEU A 74 6.16 -85.88 -31.21
C LEU A 74 5.32 -84.61 -30.96
N PHE A 75 5.13 -84.21 -29.70
CA PHE A 75 4.45 -82.97 -29.33
C PHE A 75 5.16 -81.72 -29.88
N VAL A 76 6.49 -81.63 -29.72
CA VAL A 76 7.30 -80.50 -30.26
C VAL A 76 7.20 -80.43 -31.80
N HIS A 77 7.08 -81.58 -32.48
CA HIS A 77 6.88 -81.63 -33.92
C HIS A 77 5.43 -81.35 -34.37
N GLY A 78 4.52 -81.07 -33.42
CA GLY A 78 3.13 -80.68 -33.68
C GLY A 78 2.17 -81.86 -33.87
N TYR A 79 2.57 -83.07 -33.47
CA TYR A 79 1.65 -84.22 -33.46
C TYR A 79 0.80 -84.20 -32.19
N PRO A 80 -0.50 -84.55 -32.28
CA PRO A 80 -1.35 -84.64 -31.11
C PRO A 80 -0.86 -85.77 -30.20
N VAL A 81 -0.58 -85.44 -28.95
CA VAL A 81 -0.21 -86.39 -27.89
C VAL A 81 -1.30 -86.34 -26.83
N ASP A 82 -1.86 -87.50 -26.50
CA ASP A 82 -2.82 -87.61 -25.40
C ASP A 82 -2.05 -87.63 -24.06
N PHE A 83 -1.89 -86.45 -23.46
CA PHE A 83 -1.22 -86.32 -22.17
C PHE A 83 -2.00 -86.96 -21.01
N LEU A 84 -3.32 -87.19 -21.14
CA LEU A 84 -4.12 -87.85 -20.11
C LEU A 84 -3.87 -89.36 -20.10
N ALA A 85 -3.57 -89.95 -21.26
CA ALA A 85 -3.14 -91.34 -21.35
C ALA A 85 -1.73 -91.57 -20.73
N ILE A 86 -0.90 -90.52 -20.70
CA ILE A 86 0.46 -90.55 -20.12
C ILE A 86 0.44 -90.20 -18.63
N ASN A 87 -0.32 -89.18 -18.26
CA ASN A 87 -0.47 -88.68 -16.90
C ASN A 87 -1.92 -88.91 -16.43
N PRO A 88 -2.20 -89.97 -15.65
CA PRO A 88 -3.54 -90.20 -15.11
C PRO A 88 -3.96 -89.05 -14.16
N PRO A 89 -5.25 -88.88 -13.88
CA PRO A 89 -5.75 -87.80 -13.01
C PRO A 89 -4.98 -87.74 -11.68
N SER A 90 -4.29 -86.63 -11.46
CA SER A 90 -3.35 -86.38 -10.35
C SER A 90 -3.52 -84.95 -9.84
N GLU A 91 -2.84 -84.59 -8.75
CA GLU A 91 -2.78 -83.19 -8.27
C GLU A 91 -2.05 -82.30 -9.28
N VAL A 92 -2.53 -81.06 -9.46
CA VAL A 92 -1.97 -80.10 -10.42
C VAL A 92 -0.85 -79.27 -9.80
N LEU A 93 0.21 -78.99 -10.58
CA LEU A 93 1.24 -78.01 -10.19
C LEU A 93 0.63 -76.60 -10.25
N VAL A 94 0.72 -75.85 -9.16
CA VAL A 94 0.11 -74.50 -9.02
C VAL A 94 1.13 -73.36 -9.03
N ASP A 95 2.42 -73.67 -9.10
CA ASP A 95 3.54 -72.77 -8.87
C ASP A 95 4.53 -72.71 -10.04
N LEU A 96 4.07 -73.06 -11.25
CA LEU A 96 4.89 -72.88 -12.45
C LEU A 96 5.15 -71.39 -12.71
N PRO A 97 6.37 -71.01 -13.13
CA PRO A 97 6.67 -69.62 -13.46
C PRO A 97 5.75 -69.12 -14.58
N ASN A 98 5.29 -67.88 -14.44
CA ASN A 98 4.51 -67.22 -15.49
C ASN A 98 5.36 -67.04 -16.76
N TYR A 99 4.68 -66.82 -17.89
CA TYR A 99 5.33 -66.48 -19.15
C TYR A 99 6.31 -65.31 -18.96
N PRO A 100 7.61 -65.49 -19.20
CA PRO A 100 8.58 -64.41 -19.07
C PRO A 100 8.44 -63.49 -20.28
N TRP A 101 7.72 -62.37 -20.09
CA TRP A 101 7.63 -61.35 -21.12
C TRP A 101 9.01 -60.81 -21.47
N ASP A 102 9.25 -60.60 -22.77
CA ASP A 102 10.45 -59.95 -23.26
C ASP A 102 10.38 -58.45 -22.93
N HIS A 103 11.26 -58.01 -22.04
CA HIS A 103 11.39 -56.63 -21.57
C HIS A 103 12.61 -55.92 -22.18
N ASP A 104 13.21 -56.47 -23.24
CA ASP A 104 14.39 -55.88 -23.91
C ASP A 104 14.09 -54.54 -24.59
N VAL A 105 12.80 -54.24 -24.85
CA VAL A 105 12.35 -52.99 -25.48
C VAL A 105 11.43 -52.22 -24.55
N GLU A 106 11.80 -50.99 -24.21
CA GLU A 106 10.95 -50.04 -23.50
C GLU A 106 10.00 -49.33 -24.49
N TYR A 107 8.69 -49.54 -24.33
CA TYR A 107 7.65 -48.90 -25.16
C TYR A 107 7.11 -47.59 -24.57
N TRP A 108 7.80 -47.00 -23.59
CA TRP A 108 7.41 -45.76 -22.94
C TRP A 108 8.08 -44.55 -23.60
N ASN A 109 7.29 -43.58 -24.06
CA ASN A 109 7.79 -42.33 -24.63
C ASN A 109 7.16 -41.15 -23.87
N GLU A 110 7.94 -40.51 -23.00
CA GLU A 110 7.51 -39.38 -22.17
C GLU A 110 7.98 -38.05 -22.78
N SER A 111 7.08 -37.05 -22.83
CA SER A 111 7.43 -35.72 -23.32
C SER A 111 8.33 -34.97 -22.32
N ARG A 112 9.17 -34.05 -22.81
CA ARG A 112 10.00 -33.17 -21.97
C ARG A 112 9.19 -32.42 -20.91
N LEU A 113 7.98 -31.97 -21.25
CA LEU A 113 7.11 -31.23 -20.33
C LEU A 113 6.58 -32.13 -19.20
N SER A 114 6.16 -33.36 -19.52
CA SER A 114 5.72 -34.34 -18.52
C SER A 114 6.87 -34.71 -17.59
N LEU A 115 8.03 -35.05 -18.16
CA LEU A 115 9.22 -35.38 -17.40
C LEU A 115 9.66 -34.22 -16.50
N GLY A 116 9.71 -32.99 -17.04
CA GLY A 116 10.09 -31.80 -16.28
C GLY A 116 9.13 -31.46 -15.13
N TRP A 117 7.83 -31.75 -15.29
CA TRP A 117 6.85 -31.55 -14.22
C TRP A 117 6.93 -32.64 -13.14
N ARG A 118 7.16 -33.89 -13.53
CA ARG A 118 7.27 -35.04 -12.60
C ARG A 118 8.62 -35.10 -11.88
N ALA A 119 9.70 -34.68 -12.53
CA ALA A 119 11.07 -34.73 -12.04
C ALA A 119 11.65 -33.31 -11.85
N LEU A 120 10.97 -32.49 -11.05
CA LEU A 120 11.42 -31.13 -10.73
C LEU A 120 12.82 -31.17 -10.11
N LYS A 121 13.76 -30.42 -10.71
CA LYS A 121 15.15 -30.33 -10.24
C LYS A 121 15.26 -29.66 -8.87
N HIS A 122 14.41 -28.68 -8.60
CA HIS A 122 14.36 -27.91 -7.36
C HIS A 122 12.93 -27.87 -6.80
N PRO A 123 12.75 -27.94 -5.48
CA PRO A 123 11.42 -27.81 -4.87
C PRO A 123 10.88 -26.38 -4.99
N TYR A 124 9.61 -26.20 -4.64
CA TYR A 124 9.00 -24.87 -4.52
C TYR A 124 9.81 -23.98 -3.57
N HIS A 125 10.11 -22.76 -3.99
CA HIS A 125 10.69 -21.74 -3.13
C HIS A 125 9.66 -20.63 -2.87
N GLU A 126 9.46 -20.21 -1.62
CA GLU A 126 8.37 -19.29 -1.24
C GLU A 126 8.40 -17.94 -1.98
N LEU A 127 9.59 -17.39 -2.27
CA LEU A 127 9.74 -16.18 -3.08
C LEU A 127 9.87 -16.42 -4.61
N LEU A 128 10.76 -17.31 -5.06
CA LEU A 128 11.01 -17.51 -6.51
C LEU A 128 9.90 -18.33 -7.20
N GLY A 129 9.28 -19.29 -6.51
CA GLY A 129 8.26 -20.19 -7.03
C GLY A 129 8.83 -21.44 -7.70
N PHE A 130 8.21 -21.86 -8.80
CA PHE A 130 8.62 -23.01 -9.61
C PHE A 130 9.23 -22.57 -10.93
N ALA A 131 10.19 -23.35 -11.45
CA ALA A 131 10.66 -23.18 -12.81
C ALA A 131 9.54 -23.52 -13.82
N CYS A 132 9.35 -22.67 -14.83
CA CYS A 132 8.41 -22.89 -15.91
C CYS A 132 8.96 -23.94 -16.86
N VAL A 133 8.36 -25.14 -16.89
CA VAL A 133 8.78 -26.25 -17.77
C VAL A 133 8.71 -25.93 -19.27
N GLU A 134 7.84 -24.98 -19.64
CA GLU A 134 7.71 -24.51 -21.03
C GLU A 134 8.84 -23.56 -21.46
N ALA A 135 9.53 -22.94 -20.50
CA ALA A 135 10.65 -22.07 -20.76
C ALA A 135 11.87 -22.86 -21.25
N SER A 136 12.78 -22.16 -21.93
CA SER A 136 14.07 -22.70 -22.35
C SER A 136 15.04 -22.73 -21.17
N ASP A 137 15.89 -23.76 -21.09
CA ASP A 137 16.98 -23.82 -20.10
C ASP A 137 18.05 -22.75 -20.33
N ILE A 138 18.06 -22.11 -21.50
CA ILE A 138 18.94 -20.99 -21.87
C ILE A 138 18.45 -19.67 -21.27
N GLU A 139 17.12 -19.48 -21.25
CA GLU A 139 16.45 -18.31 -20.68
C GLU A 139 15.45 -18.76 -19.62
N PRO A 140 15.92 -19.32 -18.49
CA PRO A 140 15.04 -19.90 -17.51
C PRO A 140 14.12 -18.84 -16.92
N THR A 141 12.89 -19.27 -16.68
CA THR A 141 11.83 -18.43 -16.12
C THR A 141 11.18 -19.16 -14.96
N TRP A 142 10.92 -18.45 -13.89
CA TRP A 142 10.19 -18.95 -12.73
C TRP A 142 8.89 -18.19 -12.57
N ARG A 143 7.87 -18.90 -12.08
CA ARG A 143 6.55 -18.36 -11.80
C ARG A 143 6.20 -18.62 -10.34
N ASN A 144 5.70 -17.58 -9.69
CA ASN A 144 5.16 -17.69 -8.34
C ASN A 144 3.85 -16.91 -8.21
N ILE A 145 2.95 -17.39 -7.36
CA ILE A 145 1.78 -16.65 -6.91
C ILE A 145 2.05 -16.29 -5.46
N LEU A 146 2.60 -15.10 -5.24
CA LEU A 146 2.93 -14.61 -3.90
C LEU A 146 1.65 -14.42 -3.10
N ARG A 147 1.65 -14.97 -1.88
CA ARG A 147 0.56 -14.84 -0.91
C ARG A 147 1.13 -14.32 0.40
N PRO A 148 0.92 -13.03 0.74
CA PRO A 148 1.43 -12.47 1.99
C PRO A 148 0.98 -13.29 3.22
N GLY A 149 -0.24 -13.83 3.19
CA GLY A 149 -0.77 -14.70 4.25
C GLY A 149 0.08 -15.94 4.58
N THR A 150 0.92 -16.43 3.67
CA THR A 150 1.80 -17.59 3.90
C THR A 150 3.24 -17.21 4.23
N MET A 151 3.58 -15.92 4.24
CA MET A 151 4.93 -15.40 4.45
C MET A 151 4.93 -14.39 5.61
N PRO A 152 4.98 -14.85 6.87
CA PRO A 152 4.79 -13.99 8.04
C PRO A 152 5.74 -12.78 8.09
N TRP A 153 7.01 -12.94 7.74
CA TRP A 153 7.98 -11.84 7.73
C TRP A 153 7.63 -10.76 6.68
N LEU A 154 7.03 -11.15 5.55
CA LEU A 154 6.67 -10.22 4.48
C LEU A 154 5.50 -9.33 4.90
N ARG A 155 4.56 -9.86 5.70
CA ARG A 155 3.43 -9.10 6.27
C ARG A 155 3.88 -7.97 7.19
N ASP A 156 5.07 -8.09 7.76
CA ASP A 156 5.62 -7.11 8.69
C ASP A 156 6.32 -5.94 7.97
N HIS A 157 6.46 -5.96 6.63
CA HIS A 157 7.01 -4.84 5.86
C HIS A 157 5.91 -3.84 5.46
N VAL A 158 5.33 -3.16 6.45
CA VAL A 158 4.21 -2.23 6.25
C VAL A 158 4.72 -0.78 6.15
N LEU A 159 4.36 -0.12 5.05
CA LEU A 159 4.63 1.30 4.81
C LEU A 159 3.28 2.03 4.65
N ALA A 160 3.06 3.03 5.50
CA ALA A 160 1.74 3.57 5.84
C ALA A 160 0.75 2.45 6.18
N GLU A 161 -0.18 2.17 5.28
CA GLU A 161 -1.23 1.16 5.49
C GLU A 161 -1.02 -0.08 4.61
N ASP A 162 -0.05 -0.03 3.69
CA ASP A 162 0.17 -1.05 2.69
C ASP A 162 1.33 -1.98 3.04
N ILE A 163 1.18 -3.27 2.74
CA ILE A 163 2.30 -4.21 2.75
C ILE A 163 3.08 -3.98 1.46
N VAL A 164 4.32 -3.50 1.57
CA VAL A 164 5.15 -3.22 0.39
C VAL A 164 6.22 -4.30 0.28
N PHE A 165 6.39 -4.89 -0.91
CA PHE A 165 7.42 -5.91 -1.10
C PHE A 165 8.83 -5.29 -0.95
N PRO A 166 9.66 -5.77 -0.01
CA PRO A 166 10.90 -5.11 0.36
C PRO A 166 11.98 -5.24 -0.72
N CYS A 167 12.93 -4.30 -0.72
CA CYS A 167 14.13 -4.36 -1.55
C CYS A 167 14.89 -5.69 -1.33
N ALA A 168 15.01 -6.11 -0.08
CA ALA A 168 15.58 -7.39 0.32
C ALA A 168 14.89 -8.61 -0.34
N GLY A 169 13.58 -8.53 -0.59
CA GLY A 169 12.84 -9.60 -1.27
C GLY A 169 13.26 -9.76 -2.73
N TYR A 170 13.51 -8.67 -3.46
CA TYR A 170 14.01 -8.74 -4.84
C TYR A 170 15.43 -9.32 -4.90
N ILE A 171 16.29 -8.91 -3.96
CA ILE A 171 17.66 -9.44 -3.83
C ILE A 171 17.61 -10.96 -3.62
N ALA A 172 16.75 -11.43 -2.72
CA ALA A 172 16.61 -12.86 -2.43
C ALA A 172 16.03 -13.66 -3.61
N ILE A 173 15.03 -13.12 -4.35
CA ILE A 173 14.52 -13.78 -5.57
C ILE A 173 15.63 -13.97 -6.60
N MET A 174 16.43 -12.93 -6.84
CA MET A 174 17.52 -12.99 -7.82
C MET A 174 18.64 -13.93 -7.37
N GLY A 175 18.98 -13.92 -6.07
CA GLY A 175 19.94 -14.84 -5.49
C GLY A 175 19.52 -16.30 -5.63
N GLU A 176 18.26 -16.61 -5.34
CA GLU A 176 17.73 -17.97 -5.49
C GLU A 176 17.73 -18.42 -6.96
N ALA A 177 17.43 -17.53 -7.91
CA ALA A 177 17.51 -17.85 -9.33
C ALA A 177 18.95 -18.18 -9.75
N ILE A 178 19.93 -17.41 -9.27
CA ILE A 178 21.36 -17.67 -9.49
C ILE A 178 21.78 -19.01 -8.87
N ARG A 179 21.34 -19.32 -7.65
CA ARG A 179 21.62 -20.59 -6.98
C ARG A 179 21.06 -21.77 -7.77
N GLN A 180 19.81 -21.71 -8.23
CA GLN A 180 19.21 -22.80 -9.00
C GLN A 180 19.92 -23.05 -10.35
N GLN A 181 20.46 -21.99 -10.97
CA GLN A 181 21.18 -22.08 -12.23
C GLN A 181 22.64 -22.54 -12.07
N THR A 182 23.33 -22.07 -11.03
CA THR A 182 24.79 -22.23 -10.87
C THR A 182 25.18 -23.21 -9.76
N GLY A 183 24.29 -23.50 -8.82
CA GLY A 183 24.57 -24.27 -7.60
C GLY A 183 25.29 -23.49 -6.50
N SER A 184 25.62 -22.21 -6.72
CA SER A 184 26.37 -21.40 -5.75
C SER A 184 25.44 -20.80 -4.69
N ASP A 185 25.80 -20.96 -3.41
CA ASP A 185 25.11 -20.31 -2.29
C ASP A 185 25.52 -18.85 -2.09
N SER A 186 26.60 -18.40 -2.73
CA SER A 186 27.00 -16.99 -2.72
C SER A 186 26.72 -16.36 -4.08
N TYR A 187 26.24 -15.12 -4.08
CA TYR A 187 25.89 -14.40 -5.30
C TYR A 187 26.23 -12.91 -5.21
N ALA A 188 26.43 -12.31 -6.38
CA ALA A 188 26.58 -10.88 -6.53
C ALA A 188 25.52 -10.35 -7.49
N LEU A 189 25.01 -9.15 -7.21
CA LEU A 189 24.15 -8.39 -8.12
C LEU A 189 24.81 -7.04 -8.40
N ARG A 190 24.64 -6.51 -9.60
CA ARG A 190 25.03 -5.14 -9.96
C ARG A 190 23.91 -4.44 -10.71
N GLU A 191 23.93 -3.12 -10.63
CA GLU A 191 22.94 -2.26 -11.29
C GLU A 191 21.50 -2.67 -10.95
N LEU A 192 21.26 -3.03 -9.68
CA LEU A 192 19.92 -3.37 -9.22
C LEU A 192 19.07 -2.10 -9.23
N VAL A 193 17.94 -2.12 -9.93
CA VAL A 193 17.02 -0.98 -10.03
C VAL A 193 15.59 -1.44 -9.79
N ILE A 194 14.97 -0.88 -8.76
CA ILE A 194 13.54 -1.04 -8.48
C ILE A 194 12.80 0.03 -9.28
N ARG A 195 12.14 -0.39 -10.37
CA ARG A 195 11.38 0.50 -11.25
C ARG A 195 10.01 0.83 -10.69
N ARG A 196 9.33 -0.18 -10.16
CA ARG A 196 7.99 -0.04 -9.57
C ARG A 196 7.87 -0.99 -8.38
N PRO A 197 7.65 -0.49 -7.16
CA PRO A 197 7.45 -1.35 -6.00
C PRO A 197 6.18 -2.19 -6.17
N ILE A 198 6.21 -3.42 -5.64
CA ILE A 198 5.04 -4.28 -5.57
C ILE A 198 4.32 -3.95 -4.27
N VAL A 199 3.03 -3.59 -4.38
CA VAL A 199 2.15 -3.37 -3.24
C VAL A 199 1.26 -4.60 -3.07
N LEU A 200 1.20 -5.12 -1.86
CA LEU A 200 0.55 -6.37 -1.49
C LEU A 200 -0.65 -6.08 -0.59
N LYS A 201 -1.71 -6.84 -0.78
CA LYS A 201 -2.87 -6.87 0.13
C LYS A 201 -2.80 -8.13 0.99
N GLU A 202 -3.14 -8.03 2.25
CA GLU A 202 -3.03 -9.15 3.21
C GLU A 202 -3.71 -10.44 2.73
N SER A 203 -4.95 -10.31 2.22
CA SER A 203 -5.73 -11.42 1.66
C SER A 203 -5.59 -11.58 0.14
N GLY A 204 -4.73 -10.76 -0.49
CA GLY A 204 -4.52 -10.75 -1.93
C GLY A 204 -3.51 -11.79 -2.38
N VAL A 205 -3.46 -12.01 -3.69
CA VAL A 205 -2.38 -12.75 -4.34
C VAL A 205 -1.81 -11.88 -5.46
N ILE A 206 -0.51 -11.97 -5.68
CA ILE A 206 0.11 -11.35 -6.85
C ILE A 206 0.94 -12.39 -7.59
N GLU A 207 0.71 -12.48 -8.90
CA GLU A 207 1.51 -13.32 -9.76
C GLU A 207 2.81 -12.59 -10.11
N ILE A 208 3.93 -13.28 -9.93
CA ILE A 208 5.25 -12.80 -10.31
C ILE A 208 5.93 -13.79 -11.25
N MET A 209 6.69 -13.24 -12.18
CA MET A 209 7.59 -13.99 -13.04
C MET A 209 9.00 -13.42 -12.94
N THR A 210 9.96 -14.32 -12.75
CA THR A 210 11.38 -13.99 -12.77
C THR A 210 11.97 -14.60 -14.01
N SER A 211 12.55 -13.80 -14.90
CA SER A 211 13.27 -14.28 -16.07
C SER A 211 14.75 -13.99 -15.94
N MET A 212 15.55 -14.92 -16.45
CA MET A 212 17.01 -14.86 -16.42
C MET A 212 17.53 -15.24 -17.79
N LYS A 213 18.56 -14.54 -18.28
CA LYS A 213 19.28 -14.87 -19.51
C LYS A 213 20.73 -14.44 -19.38
N ALA A 214 21.63 -15.04 -20.14
CA ALA A 214 23.04 -14.64 -20.15
C ALA A 214 23.17 -13.14 -20.52
N ALA A 215 23.99 -12.40 -19.78
CA ALA A 215 24.29 -11.01 -20.09
C ALA A 215 25.31 -10.98 -21.23
N ARG A 216 24.92 -10.50 -22.41
CA ARG A 216 25.79 -10.50 -23.59
C ARG A 216 26.94 -9.51 -23.42
N LEU A 217 28.18 -9.99 -23.54
CA LEU A 217 29.37 -9.15 -23.59
C LEU A 217 29.63 -8.65 -25.03
N THR A 218 29.29 -9.47 -26.03
CA THR A 218 29.28 -9.12 -27.45
C THR A 218 28.12 -9.86 -28.13
N ASP A 219 27.74 -9.46 -29.36
CA ASP A 219 26.65 -10.11 -30.11
C ASP A 219 26.92 -11.60 -30.46
N PHE A 220 28.16 -12.07 -30.28
CA PHE A 220 28.60 -13.42 -30.64
C PHE A 220 29.03 -14.28 -29.44
N ASP A 221 28.98 -13.74 -28.21
CA ASP A 221 29.52 -14.40 -27.03
C ASP A 221 28.52 -14.42 -25.87
N ASP A 222 27.96 -15.61 -25.63
CA ASP A 222 27.08 -15.93 -24.50
C ASP A 222 27.86 -16.50 -23.30
N SER A 223 29.21 -16.52 -23.31
CA SER A 223 30.05 -17.09 -22.23
C SER A 223 30.19 -16.22 -20.98
N SER A 224 29.33 -15.21 -20.82
CA SER A 224 29.34 -14.34 -19.65
C SER A 224 28.97 -15.09 -18.37
N SER A 225 29.75 -14.88 -17.31
CA SER A 225 29.40 -15.34 -15.96
C SER A 225 28.27 -14.54 -15.31
N TRP A 226 27.83 -13.46 -15.96
CA TRP A 226 26.74 -12.60 -15.51
C TRP A 226 25.47 -12.89 -16.29
N PHE A 227 24.34 -12.74 -15.61
CA PHE A 227 23.00 -12.93 -16.13
C PHE A 227 22.21 -11.64 -15.99
N GLU A 228 21.37 -11.31 -16.97
CA GLU A 228 20.34 -10.28 -16.82
C GLU A 228 19.12 -10.92 -16.15
N LEU A 229 18.72 -10.37 -15.00
CA LEU A 229 17.55 -10.82 -14.25
C LEU A 229 16.46 -9.75 -14.28
N THR A 230 15.22 -10.19 -14.53
CA THR A 230 14.05 -9.32 -14.50
C THR A 230 12.95 -9.96 -13.64
N ILE A 231 12.44 -9.19 -12.67
CA ILE A 231 11.26 -9.56 -11.88
C ILE A 231 10.09 -8.70 -12.38
N SER A 232 9.02 -9.36 -12.80
CA SER A 232 7.78 -8.73 -13.24
C SER A 232 6.58 -9.27 -12.49
N SER A 233 5.55 -8.44 -12.30
CA SER A 233 4.31 -8.82 -11.64
C SER A 233 3.10 -8.53 -12.52
N TRP A 234 2.04 -9.31 -12.34
CA TRP A 234 0.75 -9.09 -13.00
C TRP A 234 -0.11 -8.13 -12.18
N ASN A 235 -0.49 -6.99 -12.75
CA ASN A 235 -1.29 -5.97 -12.07
C ASN A 235 -2.81 -6.11 -12.31
N GLY A 236 -3.26 -7.20 -12.94
CA GLY A 236 -4.66 -7.41 -13.35
C GLY A 236 -4.94 -7.07 -14.82
N ALA A 237 -4.15 -6.19 -15.44
CA ALA A 237 -4.30 -5.76 -16.84
C ALA A 237 -3.09 -6.09 -17.72
N GLY A 238 -1.89 -6.17 -17.13
CA GLY A 238 -0.65 -6.41 -17.84
C GLY A 238 0.52 -6.74 -16.93
N TRP A 239 1.60 -7.20 -17.55
CA TRP A 239 2.87 -7.42 -16.88
C TRP A 239 3.58 -6.09 -16.64
N VAL A 240 4.00 -5.88 -15.39
CA VAL A 240 4.76 -4.71 -14.96
C VAL A 240 6.15 -5.16 -14.57
N LYS A 241 7.16 -4.55 -15.18
CA LYS A 241 8.57 -4.76 -14.80
C LYS A 241 8.86 -4.06 -13.47
N ASN A 242 9.10 -4.81 -12.41
CA ASN A 242 9.28 -4.26 -11.05
C ASN A 242 10.74 -4.02 -10.71
N CYS A 243 11.60 -5.02 -10.94
CA CYS A 243 13.02 -4.95 -10.59
C CYS A 243 13.87 -5.56 -11.70
N VAL A 244 15.02 -4.96 -11.97
CA VAL A 244 16.05 -5.49 -12.87
C VAL A 244 17.40 -5.45 -12.19
N ALA A 245 18.27 -6.39 -12.52
CA ALA A 245 19.68 -6.37 -12.13
C ALA A 245 20.48 -7.25 -13.10
N GLN A 246 21.80 -7.14 -13.03
CA GLN A 246 22.67 -8.21 -13.49
C GLN A 246 23.19 -9.00 -12.29
N GLY A 247 23.31 -10.32 -12.41
CA GLY A 247 23.75 -11.16 -11.30
C GLY A 247 24.69 -12.28 -11.72
N SER A 248 25.53 -12.75 -10.80
CA SER A 248 26.46 -13.86 -11.03
C SER A 248 26.65 -14.68 -9.76
N ALA A 249 27.08 -15.94 -9.90
CA ALA A 249 27.62 -16.69 -8.77
C ALA A 249 28.87 -15.97 -8.25
N SER A 250 28.96 -15.77 -6.93
CA SER A 250 30.05 -15.01 -6.33
C SER A 250 31.37 -15.77 -6.49
N GLY A 251 32.26 -15.23 -7.32
CA GLY A 251 33.65 -15.69 -7.49
C GLY A 251 34.63 -14.54 -7.77
N GLN A 252 34.16 -13.29 -7.70
CA GLN A 252 34.96 -12.08 -7.83
C GLN A 252 34.58 -11.13 -6.70
N GLU A 253 35.34 -11.21 -5.60
CA GLU A 253 35.20 -10.29 -4.48
C GLU A 253 35.53 -8.87 -4.95
N ARG A 254 34.54 -7.98 -4.94
CA ARG A 254 34.83 -6.55 -4.78
C ARG A 254 35.05 -6.35 -3.29
N PRO A 255 36.27 -6.02 -2.83
CA PRO A 255 36.49 -5.73 -1.42
C PRO A 255 35.62 -4.53 -1.03
N SER A 256 34.71 -4.73 -0.07
CA SER A 256 33.89 -3.64 0.45
C SER A 256 34.78 -2.55 1.02
N ARG A 257 34.41 -1.30 0.78
CA ARG A 257 35.14 -0.14 1.31
C ARG A 257 34.90 0.05 2.81
N LEU A 258 33.86 -0.58 3.36
CA LEU A 258 33.49 -0.49 4.77
C LEU A 258 34.21 -1.56 5.60
N GLN A 259 34.93 -1.11 6.63
CA GLN A 259 35.51 -2.00 7.63
C GLN A 259 34.60 -2.12 8.86
N LYS A 260 34.72 -3.23 9.58
CA LYS A 260 34.01 -3.45 10.85
C LYS A 260 34.46 -2.38 11.86
N ALA A 261 33.51 -1.60 12.37
CA ALA A 261 33.77 -0.64 13.45
C ALA A 261 33.41 -1.27 14.80
N ALA A 262 34.07 -0.86 15.90
CA ALA A 262 33.78 -1.44 17.22
C ALA A 262 32.39 -1.04 17.75
N SER A 263 32.07 0.26 17.72
CA SER A 263 30.78 0.86 18.11
C SER A 263 30.90 2.39 17.96
N TYR A 264 29.78 3.11 17.89
CA TYR A 264 29.77 4.57 17.89
C TYR A 264 29.32 5.18 19.24
N PRO A 265 29.67 6.46 19.55
CA PRO A 265 29.44 7.04 20.88
C PRO A 265 27.97 7.20 21.29
N ARG A 266 27.03 7.33 20.35
CA ARG A 266 25.62 7.57 20.66
C ARG A 266 24.82 6.27 20.67
N PRO A 267 24.37 5.75 21.83
CA PRO A 267 23.44 4.64 21.86
C PRO A 267 22.04 5.09 21.40
N VAL A 268 21.36 4.22 20.64
CA VAL A 268 20.00 4.45 20.16
C VAL A 268 19.13 3.26 20.58
N PRO A 269 18.17 3.44 21.53
CA PRO A 269 17.31 2.34 21.93
C PRO A 269 16.41 1.88 20.76
N ALA A 270 16.42 0.58 20.45
CA ALA A 270 15.68 0.02 19.31
C ALA A 270 14.17 0.31 19.39
N ASP A 271 13.54 0.07 20.55
CA ASP A 271 12.10 0.31 20.74
C ASP A 271 11.72 1.79 20.59
N PHE A 272 12.64 2.70 20.96
CA PHE A 272 12.46 4.13 20.71
C PHE A 272 12.54 4.42 19.21
N TRP A 273 13.51 3.82 18.51
CA TRP A 273 13.71 4.04 17.09
C TRP A 273 12.52 3.54 16.25
N TYR A 274 12.08 2.30 16.46
CA TYR A 274 10.92 1.76 15.75
C TYR A 274 9.62 2.53 16.05
N ARG A 275 9.42 3.02 17.29
CA ARG A 275 8.31 3.94 17.60
C ARG A 275 8.40 5.26 16.84
N ARG A 276 9.61 5.79 16.62
CA ARG A 276 9.81 6.99 15.80
C ARG A 276 9.50 6.71 14.33
N LEU A 277 10.02 5.61 13.77
CA LEU A 277 9.73 5.18 12.40
C LEU A 277 8.21 5.05 12.16
N ARG A 278 7.46 4.51 13.13
CA ARG A 278 5.99 4.42 13.11
C ARG A 278 5.31 5.79 12.93
N ARG A 279 5.83 6.85 13.58
CA ARG A 279 5.29 8.23 13.42
C ARG A 279 5.50 8.78 12.01
N HIS A 280 6.51 8.29 11.29
CA HIS A 280 6.77 8.60 9.88
C HIS A 280 6.14 7.57 8.93
N ARG A 281 5.08 6.88 9.37
CA ARG A 281 4.35 5.88 8.58
C ARG A 281 5.23 4.69 8.14
N ILE A 282 6.26 4.33 8.90
CA ILE A 282 7.07 3.11 8.67
C ILE A 282 6.74 2.12 9.77
N ASN A 283 5.85 1.19 9.47
CA ASN A 283 5.15 0.34 10.43
C ASN A 283 5.71 -1.08 10.43
N TYR A 284 7.03 -1.24 10.60
CA TYR A 284 7.64 -2.57 10.68
C TYR A 284 6.98 -3.42 11.77
N GLY A 285 6.55 -4.63 11.43
CA GLY A 285 6.07 -5.61 12.39
C GLY A 285 7.23 -6.37 13.07
N PRO A 286 6.93 -7.22 14.07
CA PRO A 286 7.93 -7.83 14.95
C PRO A 286 9.09 -8.55 14.25
N ARG A 287 8.82 -9.19 13.10
CA ARG A 287 9.81 -9.99 12.35
C ARG A 287 10.82 -9.16 11.59
N LEU A 288 10.51 -7.88 11.36
CA LEU A 288 11.42 -6.92 10.75
C LEU A 288 11.98 -5.91 11.76
N GLN A 289 11.66 -6.06 13.05
CA GLN A 289 12.27 -5.29 14.14
C GLN A 289 13.54 -5.95 14.69
N GLY A 290 14.44 -6.35 13.78
CA GLY A 290 15.65 -7.14 14.10
C GLY A 290 16.84 -6.35 14.62
N LEU A 291 16.83 -5.01 14.53
CA LEU A 291 17.96 -4.17 14.95
C LEU A 291 18.12 -4.15 16.48
N ARG A 292 19.34 -4.46 16.95
CA ARG A 292 19.77 -4.45 18.36
C ARG A 292 21.10 -3.72 18.50
N ASN A 293 21.44 -3.33 19.73
CA ASN A 293 22.72 -2.67 20.06
C ASN A 293 23.07 -1.49 19.13
N ILE A 294 22.06 -0.70 18.76
CA ILE A 294 22.20 0.36 17.77
C ILE A 294 23.05 1.49 18.35
N THR A 295 24.07 1.90 17.61
CA THR A 295 24.90 3.06 17.91
C THR A 295 25.08 3.94 16.67
N ALA A 296 25.20 5.25 16.86
CA ALA A 296 25.37 6.22 15.78
C ALA A 296 26.55 7.16 16.04
N ALA A 297 27.24 7.56 14.97
CA ALA A 297 28.26 8.59 15.03
C ALA A 297 27.62 9.95 15.38
N THR A 298 28.38 10.83 16.03
CA THR A 298 27.91 12.17 16.42
C THR A 298 28.27 13.25 15.41
N ASP A 299 29.35 13.03 14.68
CA ASP A 299 29.99 13.93 13.72
C ASP A 299 29.78 13.49 12.27
N ASP A 300 29.60 12.19 12.03
CA ASP A 300 29.36 11.60 10.72
C ASP A 300 27.98 10.93 10.59
N ASN A 301 27.54 10.68 9.36
CA ASN A 301 26.31 9.98 9.03
C ASN A 301 26.53 8.46 8.97
N ALA A 302 26.99 7.91 10.10
CA ALA A 302 27.34 6.51 10.25
C ALA A 302 26.61 5.86 11.44
N ALA A 303 26.29 4.58 11.32
CA ALA A 303 25.67 3.80 12.39
C ALA A 303 26.14 2.35 12.38
N ALA A 304 26.06 1.70 13.53
CA ALA A 304 26.36 0.30 13.73
C ALA A 304 25.23 -0.35 14.54
N ALA A 305 24.94 -1.62 14.27
CA ALA A 305 23.96 -2.40 15.01
C ALA A 305 24.24 -3.90 14.83
N SER A 306 23.66 -4.74 15.68
CA SER A 306 23.54 -6.17 15.42
C SER A 306 22.14 -6.47 14.88
N VAL A 307 22.03 -7.29 13.84
CA VAL A 307 20.74 -7.74 13.30
C VAL A 307 20.50 -9.18 13.70
N ARG A 308 19.39 -9.40 14.41
CA ARG A 308 18.92 -10.74 14.80
C ARG A 308 17.66 -11.10 14.02
N ILE A 309 17.69 -12.27 13.39
CA ILE A 309 16.52 -12.85 12.72
C ILE A 309 15.63 -13.50 13.78
N ASP A 310 14.32 -13.30 13.68
CA ASP A 310 13.34 -13.96 14.55
C ASP A 310 13.50 -15.50 14.47
N GLU A 311 13.53 -16.16 15.63
CA GLU A 311 13.79 -17.61 15.74
C GLU A 311 12.81 -18.45 14.90
N ARG A 312 11.58 -17.97 14.70
CA ARG A 312 10.57 -18.67 13.88
C ARG A 312 10.91 -18.65 12.39
N GLU A 313 11.67 -17.65 11.94
CA GLU A 313 12.13 -17.55 10.54
C GLU A 313 13.47 -18.30 10.33
N GLN A 314 14.26 -18.50 11.39
CA GLN A 314 15.46 -19.36 11.33
C GLN A 314 15.12 -20.83 11.06
N LEU A 315 13.88 -21.24 11.39
CA LEU A 315 13.34 -22.58 11.13
C LEU A 315 12.61 -22.69 9.78
N SER A 316 12.72 -21.67 8.90
CA SER A 316 12.08 -21.71 7.58
C SER A 316 12.55 -22.96 6.81
N PRO A 317 11.63 -23.72 6.17
CA PRO A 317 12.01 -24.85 5.33
C PRO A 317 12.64 -24.42 4.00
N TYR A 318 12.63 -23.12 3.70
CA TYR A 318 13.18 -22.55 2.47
C TYR A 318 14.63 -22.11 2.68
N HIS A 319 15.44 -22.35 1.66
CA HIS A 319 16.86 -22.04 1.71
C HIS A 319 17.11 -20.56 1.42
N TYR A 320 17.86 -19.90 2.29
CA TYR A 320 18.34 -18.54 2.10
C TYR A 320 19.81 -18.45 2.50
N PRO A 321 20.72 -17.98 1.60
CA PRO A 321 22.08 -17.62 2.01
C PRO A 321 22.08 -16.55 3.11
N ALA A 322 21.21 -15.54 2.96
CA ALA A 322 20.85 -14.60 4.01
C ALA A 322 19.35 -14.35 3.94
N HIS A 323 18.65 -14.49 5.06
CA HIS A 323 17.20 -14.30 5.12
C HIS A 323 16.84 -12.84 4.74
N PRO A 324 15.75 -12.59 3.98
CA PRO A 324 15.34 -11.24 3.58
C PRO A 324 15.20 -10.25 4.75
N ALA A 325 14.75 -10.71 5.92
CA ALA A 325 14.67 -9.87 7.13
C ALA A 325 16.04 -9.35 7.60
N ALA A 326 17.11 -10.13 7.42
CA ALA A 326 18.46 -9.69 7.76
C ALA A 326 18.99 -8.65 6.76
N ILE A 327 18.78 -8.89 5.46
CA ILE A 327 19.13 -7.95 4.39
C ILE A 327 18.35 -6.62 4.58
N ASP A 328 17.08 -6.69 4.95
CA ASP A 328 16.26 -5.50 5.24
C ASP A 328 16.74 -4.79 6.50
N GLY A 329 17.12 -5.51 7.56
CA GLY A 329 17.77 -4.94 8.74
C GLY A 329 19.02 -4.11 8.40
N CYS A 330 19.82 -4.56 7.43
CA CYS A 330 20.96 -3.79 6.93
C CYS A 330 20.53 -2.46 6.28
N LEU A 331 19.45 -2.48 5.49
CA LEU A 331 18.88 -1.29 4.86
C LEU A 331 18.22 -0.36 5.89
N GLN A 332 17.54 -0.89 6.91
CA GLN A 332 16.90 -0.12 7.98
C GLN A 332 17.90 0.73 8.76
N LEU A 333 19.14 0.26 8.94
CA LEU A 333 20.20 0.98 9.65
C LEU A 333 20.53 2.33 8.98
N PHE A 334 20.22 2.51 7.70
CA PHE A 334 20.38 3.78 7.01
C PHE A 334 19.53 4.89 7.61
N THR A 335 18.35 4.56 8.15
CA THR A 335 17.50 5.55 8.83
C THR A 335 18.20 6.15 10.05
N VAL A 336 18.96 5.33 10.78
CA VAL A 336 19.77 5.74 11.93
C VAL A 336 20.99 6.54 11.47
N ALA A 337 21.70 6.05 10.45
CA ALA A 337 22.90 6.69 9.92
C ALA A 337 22.60 8.10 9.37
N LEU A 338 21.53 8.25 8.58
CA LEU A 338 21.13 9.54 7.99
C LEU A 338 20.74 10.59 9.02
N SER A 339 20.25 10.14 10.18
CA SER A 339 19.81 11.01 11.28
C SER A 339 20.85 11.16 12.39
N ARG A 340 22.00 10.49 12.26
CA ARG A 340 23.05 10.41 13.31
C ARG A 340 22.49 9.93 14.66
N GLY A 341 21.50 9.04 14.60
CA GLY A 341 20.77 8.54 15.77
C GLY A 341 19.90 9.58 16.49
N VAL A 342 19.64 10.74 15.87
CA VAL A 342 18.81 11.81 16.43
C VAL A 342 17.45 11.82 15.74
N ALA A 343 16.42 11.34 16.43
CA ALA A 343 15.07 11.12 15.90
C ALA A 343 14.43 12.33 15.18
N ARG A 344 14.71 13.57 15.61
CA ARG A 344 14.20 14.80 14.97
C ARG A 344 14.87 15.14 13.63
N HIS A 345 16.04 14.57 13.35
CA HIS A 345 16.69 14.73 12.03
C HIS A 345 16.06 13.83 10.97
N PHE A 346 15.33 12.79 11.37
CA PHE A 346 14.58 11.96 10.45
C PHE A 346 13.26 12.67 10.09
N LYS A 347 13.24 13.34 8.93
CA LYS A 347 12.10 14.18 8.51
C LYS A 347 11.15 13.48 7.54
N LYS A 348 11.67 12.69 6.60
CA LYS A 348 10.91 12.06 5.52
C LYS A 348 11.27 10.58 5.40
N LEU A 349 10.27 9.77 5.03
CA LEU A 349 10.47 8.38 4.65
C LEU A 349 11.28 8.31 3.35
N VAL A 350 12.36 7.52 3.37
CA VAL A 350 13.20 7.24 2.19
C VAL A 350 13.26 5.74 1.94
N LEU A 351 13.10 5.32 0.69
CA LEU A 351 13.18 3.91 0.29
C LEU A 351 14.32 3.65 -0.71
N PRO A 352 14.92 2.44 -0.70
CA PRO A 352 15.87 2.03 -1.72
C PRO A 352 15.21 2.00 -3.11
N THR A 353 15.85 2.65 -4.07
CA THR A 353 15.43 2.68 -5.49
C THR A 353 16.41 2.00 -6.42
N ALA A 354 17.69 1.98 -6.05
CA ALA A 354 18.74 1.31 -6.80
C ALA A 354 19.92 0.95 -5.89
N ILE A 355 20.69 -0.07 -6.26
CA ILE A 355 21.93 -0.48 -5.59
C ILE A 355 22.96 -0.79 -6.67
N ASP A 356 24.14 -0.18 -6.60
CA ASP A 356 25.18 -0.38 -7.61
C ASP A 356 25.75 -1.80 -7.53
N TYR A 357 26.01 -2.27 -6.32
CA TYR A 357 26.56 -3.60 -6.09
C TYR A 357 26.01 -4.23 -4.81
N VAL A 358 25.65 -5.50 -4.89
CA VAL A 358 25.20 -6.35 -3.79
C VAL A 358 26.06 -7.60 -3.79
N SER A 359 26.57 -8.01 -2.64
CA SER A 359 27.22 -9.29 -2.42
C SER A 359 26.61 -9.95 -1.21
N ILE A 360 26.19 -11.22 -1.38
CA ILE A 360 25.57 -12.02 -0.33
C ILE A 360 26.30 -13.37 -0.26
N CYS A 361 26.76 -13.70 0.93
CA CYS A 361 27.33 -15.00 1.29
C CYS A 361 26.48 -15.63 2.41
N PRO A 362 26.53 -16.97 2.57
CA PRO A 362 25.86 -17.66 3.66
C PRO A 362 26.20 -17.09 5.03
N ALA A 363 25.18 -16.77 5.83
CA ALA A 363 25.33 -16.32 7.20
C ALA A 363 24.61 -17.28 8.16
N ALA A 364 25.35 -17.84 9.12
CA ALA A 364 24.83 -18.86 10.05
C ALA A 364 24.16 -18.29 11.32
N SER A 365 24.32 -16.99 11.62
CA SER A 365 23.97 -16.39 12.91
C SER A 365 23.57 -14.91 12.81
N ASP A 366 23.31 -14.29 13.96
CA ASP A 366 23.27 -12.82 14.11
C ASP A 366 24.49 -12.18 13.44
N ILE A 367 24.24 -11.05 12.77
CA ILE A 367 25.26 -10.31 12.00
C ILE A 367 25.49 -8.94 12.59
N ASP A 368 26.75 -8.51 12.63
CA ASP A 368 27.15 -7.15 13.00
C ASP A 368 27.14 -6.28 11.74
N VAL A 369 26.41 -5.18 11.77
CA VAL A 369 26.13 -4.34 10.60
C VAL A 369 26.67 -2.93 10.80
N HIS A 370 27.33 -2.40 9.77
CA HIS A 370 27.84 -1.04 9.72
C HIS A 370 27.32 -0.33 8.47
N ALA A 371 26.71 0.83 8.67
CA ALA A 371 26.21 1.67 7.60
C ALA A 371 26.88 3.04 7.61
N GLN A 372 27.16 3.56 6.42
CA GLN A 372 27.54 4.95 6.19
C GLN A 372 26.66 5.53 5.09
N THR A 373 26.23 6.77 5.29
CA THR A 373 25.29 7.43 4.37
C THR A 373 25.74 8.86 4.09
N ARG A 374 25.33 9.38 2.94
CA ARG A 374 25.50 10.78 2.55
C ARG A 374 24.16 11.30 2.06
N ALA A 375 23.77 12.47 2.56
CA ALA A 375 22.61 13.17 2.04
C ALA A 375 22.92 13.66 0.61
N ALA A 376 21.93 13.60 -0.26
CA ALA A 376 21.97 14.13 -1.62
C ALA A 376 20.86 15.18 -1.81
N ALA A 377 20.86 15.85 -2.96
CA ALA A 377 19.84 16.86 -3.29
C ALA A 377 18.42 16.27 -3.27
N ASN A 378 17.43 17.14 -3.00
CA ASN A 378 15.99 16.82 -3.03
C ASN A 378 15.57 15.70 -2.06
N GLY A 379 16.17 15.65 -0.87
CA GLY A 379 15.82 14.64 0.16
C GLY A 379 16.25 13.21 -0.19
N ARG A 380 17.03 13.03 -1.26
CA ARG A 380 17.62 11.74 -1.61
C ARG A 380 18.82 11.46 -0.72
N ALA A 381 19.22 10.21 -0.66
CA ALA A 381 20.43 9.80 0.03
C ALA A 381 21.10 8.66 -0.71
N CYS A 382 22.39 8.49 -0.47
CA CYS A 382 23.09 7.29 -0.88
C CYS A 382 24.01 6.81 0.22
N GLY A 383 24.36 5.53 0.21
CA GLY A 383 25.14 4.94 1.27
C GLY A 383 25.66 3.57 0.92
N GLN A 384 26.36 3.00 1.88
CA GLN A 384 26.91 1.66 1.83
C GLN A 384 26.66 0.98 3.18
N VAL A 385 26.45 -0.33 3.16
CA VAL A 385 26.35 -1.16 4.36
C VAL A 385 27.16 -2.42 4.19
N ALA A 386 27.85 -2.82 5.25
CA ALA A 386 28.55 -4.10 5.34
C ALA A 386 28.07 -4.83 6.59
N ALA A 387 27.83 -6.13 6.47
CA ALA A 387 27.50 -7.01 7.59
C ALA A 387 28.55 -8.12 7.73
N PHE A 388 28.88 -8.43 8.98
CA PHE A 388 29.94 -9.34 9.37
C PHE A 388 29.38 -10.44 10.26
N ASP A 389 29.89 -11.66 10.11
CA ASP A 389 29.58 -12.78 11.00
C ASP A 389 30.37 -12.71 12.32
N GLY A 390 30.16 -13.70 13.21
CA GLY A 390 30.86 -13.81 14.48
C GLY A 390 32.39 -14.03 14.37
N THR A 391 32.89 -14.43 13.21
CA THR A 391 34.33 -14.56 12.93
C THR A 391 34.95 -13.25 12.44
N GLY A 392 34.11 -12.27 12.08
CA GLY A 392 34.51 -11.02 11.43
C GLY A 392 34.57 -11.13 9.90
N GLY A 393 34.17 -12.27 9.33
CA GLY A 393 34.02 -12.44 7.89
C GLY A 393 32.84 -11.63 7.37
N MET A 394 32.99 -10.97 6.22
CA MET A 394 31.91 -10.20 5.61
C MET A 394 30.93 -11.13 4.90
N VAL A 395 29.65 -11.02 5.23
CA VAL A 395 28.57 -11.86 4.69
C VAL A 395 27.58 -11.10 3.82
N ILE A 396 27.44 -9.78 4.02
CA ILE A 396 26.60 -8.91 3.18
C ILE A 396 27.39 -7.64 2.89
N SER A 397 27.42 -7.21 1.62
CA SER A 397 27.89 -5.88 1.21
C SER A 397 26.88 -5.26 0.25
N LEU A 398 26.37 -4.08 0.57
CA LEU A 398 25.57 -3.27 -0.36
C LEU A 398 26.29 -1.93 -0.57
N GLU A 399 26.65 -1.64 -1.82
CA GLU A 399 27.43 -0.46 -2.20
C GLU A 399 26.61 0.49 -3.07
N ASP A 400 26.79 1.80 -2.83
CA ASP A 400 26.06 2.91 -3.47
C ASP A 400 24.55 2.65 -3.57
N VAL A 401 23.96 2.26 -2.45
CA VAL A 401 22.51 2.12 -2.28
C VAL A 401 21.89 3.51 -2.37
N LYS A 402 21.05 3.75 -3.38
CA LYS A 402 20.37 5.02 -3.64
C LYS A 402 18.97 5.00 -3.06
N MET A 403 18.70 5.91 -2.15
CA MET A 403 17.40 6.10 -1.53
C MET A 403 16.72 7.36 -2.07
N ALA A 404 15.41 7.27 -2.27
CA ALA A 404 14.58 8.40 -2.66
C ALA A 404 13.44 8.59 -1.65
N PRO A 405 13.04 9.85 -1.39
CA PRO A 405 11.85 10.12 -0.59
C PRO A 405 10.61 9.59 -1.32
N ILE A 406 9.65 9.10 -0.57
CA ILE A 406 8.32 8.81 -1.09
C ILE A 406 7.37 9.93 -0.67
N ASP A 407 6.60 10.40 -1.65
CA ASP A 407 5.48 11.31 -1.42
C ASP A 407 4.26 10.49 -1.01
N MET A 408 3.85 10.60 0.26
CA MET A 408 2.73 9.83 0.84
C MET A 408 1.44 10.63 0.92
N GLY A 409 1.28 11.66 0.08
CA GLY A 409 0.01 12.36 -0.13
C GLY A 409 -0.39 13.37 0.95
N ASP A 410 0.25 13.35 2.11
CA ASP A 410 0.26 14.45 3.06
C ASP A 410 1.73 14.69 3.43
N GLU A 411 2.27 15.87 3.14
CA GLU A 411 3.35 16.32 4.00
C GLU A 411 2.74 16.37 5.39
N LEU A 412 3.28 15.58 6.34
CA LEU A 412 3.10 15.90 7.76
C LEU A 412 3.35 17.40 7.81
N PRO A 413 2.35 18.22 8.25
CA PRO A 413 2.49 19.67 8.20
C PRO A 413 3.87 19.98 8.76
N ASP A 414 4.67 20.74 8.00
CA ASP A 414 5.96 21.24 8.46
C ASP A 414 5.68 21.79 9.85
N GLU A 415 6.03 21.04 10.90
CA GLU A 415 5.60 21.39 12.25
C GLU A 415 6.16 22.80 12.50
N PRO A 416 5.29 23.81 12.63
CA PRO A 416 5.71 25.20 12.46
C PRO A 416 6.58 25.58 13.65
N LEU A 417 7.91 25.59 13.48
CA LEU A 417 8.92 26.10 14.44
C LEU A 417 8.83 25.61 15.91
N ALA A 418 7.84 24.81 16.29
CA ALA A 418 7.58 24.34 17.64
C ALA A 418 8.73 23.46 18.16
N ASP A 419 9.52 22.90 17.24
CA ASP A 419 10.69 22.07 17.53
C ASP A 419 11.97 22.87 17.75
N ALA A 420 11.92 24.22 17.76
CA ALA A 420 13.06 25.04 18.18
C ALA A 420 13.51 24.71 19.62
N GLY A 421 12.63 24.09 20.44
CA GLY A 421 12.94 23.73 21.82
C GLY A 421 13.32 24.94 22.68
N VAL A 422 13.01 26.14 22.19
CA VAL A 422 13.28 27.41 22.87
C VAL A 422 11.99 27.83 23.56
N ALA A 423 12.03 27.90 24.88
CA ALA A 423 10.99 28.52 25.67
C ALA A 423 11.47 29.92 26.08
N CYS A 424 10.62 30.94 25.92
CA CYS A 424 10.84 32.26 26.48
C CYS A 424 9.87 32.45 27.66
N LEU A 425 10.42 32.64 28.86
CA LEU A 425 9.63 32.97 30.03
C LEU A 425 9.08 34.40 29.88
N ARG A 426 7.76 34.55 29.79
CA ARG A 426 7.08 35.84 29.79
C ARG A 426 6.28 36.01 31.06
N TRP A 427 6.40 37.17 31.71
CA TRP A 427 5.63 37.54 32.89
C TRP A 427 4.60 38.59 32.51
N TYR A 428 3.36 38.40 32.93
CA TYR A 428 2.28 39.38 32.78
C TYR A 428 1.56 39.58 34.12
N PRO A 429 0.88 40.73 34.32
CA PRO A 429 -0.01 40.91 35.45
C PRO A 429 -1.10 39.83 35.46
N ASP A 430 -1.36 39.29 36.64
CA ASP A 430 -2.45 38.34 36.86
C ASP A 430 -3.81 39.02 36.59
N ILE A 431 -4.73 38.27 35.99
CA ILE A 431 -6.03 38.77 35.53
C ILE A 431 -6.87 39.36 36.67
N ASP A 432 -6.75 38.83 37.89
CA ASP A 432 -7.53 39.27 39.05
C ASP A 432 -7.15 40.69 39.52
N PHE A 433 -5.97 41.19 39.11
CA PHE A 433 -5.46 42.52 39.44
C PHE A 433 -5.49 43.49 38.25
N LEU A 434 -6.04 43.07 37.12
CA LEU A 434 -6.12 43.90 35.92
C LEU A 434 -7.35 44.82 35.99
N ASP A 435 -7.17 46.12 35.75
CA ASP A 435 -8.31 47.03 35.56
C ASP A 435 -8.99 46.75 34.21
N PRO A 436 -10.26 46.30 34.18
CA PRO A 436 -10.97 45.98 32.94
C PRO A 436 -10.98 47.16 31.95
N GLY A 437 -11.13 48.40 32.43
CA GLY A 437 -11.17 49.60 31.58
C GLY A 437 -9.86 49.90 30.86
N SER A 438 -8.74 49.43 31.39
CA SER A 438 -7.40 49.55 30.78
C SER A 438 -7.08 48.43 29.77
N SER A 439 -7.86 47.35 29.79
CA SER A 439 -7.61 46.09 29.07
C SER A 439 -8.60 45.79 27.95
N ILE A 440 -9.82 46.32 28.04
CA ILE A 440 -10.83 46.32 27.00
C ILE A 440 -10.89 47.74 26.47
N ARG A 441 -10.40 47.95 25.25
CA ARG A 441 -10.21 49.30 24.69
C ARG A 441 -11.11 49.52 23.50
N LEU A 442 -11.35 50.79 23.17
CA LEU A 442 -11.93 51.13 21.87
C LEU A 442 -10.93 50.76 20.77
N GLY A 443 -11.41 49.98 19.81
CA GLY A 443 -10.66 49.60 18.62
C GLY A 443 -10.53 50.76 17.63
N PRO A 444 -10.07 50.47 16.40
CA PRO A 444 -9.94 51.47 15.34
C PRO A 444 -11.26 52.21 15.10
N SER A 445 -11.20 53.54 15.03
CA SER A 445 -12.39 54.35 14.79
C SER A 445 -12.96 54.09 13.40
N ASN A 446 -14.21 53.62 13.36
CA ASN A 446 -15.01 53.52 12.13
C ASN A 446 -15.82 54.80 11.86
N ARG A 447 -15.47 55.93 12.49
CA ARG A 447 -16.28 57.16 12.46
C ARG A 447 -16.68 57.60 11.05
N GLU A 448 -15.75 57.63 10.11
CA GLU A 448 -16.03 58.05 8.73
C GLU A 448 -17.04 57.12 8.04
N PHE A 449 -16.87 55.81 8.22
CA PHE A 449 -17.81 54.82 7.71
C PHE A 449 -19.19 54.97 8.37
N CYS A 450 -19.24 55.16 9.70
CA CYS A 450 -20.49 55.39 10.41
C CYS A 450 -21.22 56.65 9.91
N LEU A 451 -20.52 57.77 9.71
CA LEU A 451 -21.12 59.00 9.16
C LEU A 451 -21.70 58.78 7.76
N ARG A 452 -21.01 58.03 6.91
CA ARG A 452 -21.53 57.65 5.58
C ARG A 452 -22.75 56.73 5.66
N MET A 453 -22.78 55.84 6.64
CA MET A 453 -23.95 55.00 6.90
C MET A 453 -25.14 55.85 7.39
N GLU A 454 -24.91 56.90 8.17
CA GLU A 454 -25.96 57.87 8.56
C GLU A 454 -26.51 58.61 7.32
N GLU A 455 -25.65 59.03 6.39
CA GLU A 455 -26.09 59.64 5.13
C GLU A 455 -26.96 58.68 4.31
N LEU A 456 -26.53 57.42 4.17
CA LEU A 456 -27.30 56.38 3.49
C LEU A 456 -28.63 56.09 4.21
N CYS A 457 -28.62 56.08 5.55
CA CYS A 457 -29.82 55.88 6.35
C CYS A 457 -30.84 56.99 6.12
N ALA A 458 -30.40 58.26 6.15
CA ALA A 458 -31.25 59.41 5.85
C ALA A 458 -31.87 59.32 4.44
N PHE A 459 -31.09 58.93 3.43
CA PHE A 459 -31.63 58.66 2.10
C PHE A 459 -32.60 57.48 2.09
N GLY A 460 -32.28 56.39 2.76
CA GLY A 460 -33.11 55.21 2.86
C GLY A 460 -34.48 55.52 3.45
N ILE A 461 -34.53 56.31 4.53
CA ILE A 461 -35.77 56.77 5.17
C ILE A 461 -36.66 57.50 4.16
N LEU A 462 -36.10 58.49 3.44
CA LEU A 462 -36.86 59.28 2.47
C LEU A 462 -37.34 58.43 1.28
N ARG A 463 -36.50 57.53 0.78
CA ARG A 463 -36.85 56.61 -0.32
C ARG A 463 -37.93 55.61 0.07
N VAL A 464 -37.87 55.07 1.30
CA VAL A 464 -38.91 54.17 1.82
C VAL A 464 -40.24 54.91 1.87
N LEU A 465 -40.27 56.13 2.41
CA LEU A 465 -41.49 56.96 2.47
C LEU A 465 -42.06 57.25 1.07
N ASP A 466 -41.21 57.56 0.10
CA ASP A 466 -41.64 57.80 -1.29
C ASP A 466 -42.22 56.53 -1.94
N ALA A 467 -41.61 55.37 -1.67
CA ALA A 467 -42.07 54.09 -2.21
C ALA A 467 -43.39 53.59 -1.57
N VAL A 468 -43.59 53.83 -0.27
CA VAL A 468 -44.82 53.39 0.43
C VAL A 468 -46.00 54.36 0.25
N ALA A 469 -45.77 55.58 -0.23
CA ALA A 469 -46.84 56.56 -0.43
C ALA A 469 -47.97 56.10 -1.39
N GLY A 470 -47.70 55.09 -2.22
CA GLY A 470 -48.67 54.46 -3.12
C GLY A 470 -49.13 53.06 -2.73
N LEU A 471 -48.82 52.59 -1.52
CA LEU A 471 -49.13 51.23 -1.05
C LEU A 471 -50.14 51.24 0.12
N ASP A 472 -51.00 50.24 0.16
CA ASP A 472 -51.84 49.95 1.33
C ASP A 472 -50.99 49.24 2.41
N VAL A 473 -50.44 50.02 3.34
CA VAL A 473 -49.56 49.50 4.41
C VAL A 473 -50.38 48.70 5.44
N PRO A 474 -50.03 47.43 5.73
CA PRO A 474 -50.75 46.62 6.71
C PRO A 474 -50.68 47.18 8.14
N ASP A 475 -51.77 47.03 8.89
CA ASP A 475 -51.79 47.30 10.33
C ASP A 475 -50.75 46.44 11.09
N GLY A 476 -50.13 47.02 12.12
CA GLY A 476 -49.14 46.33 12.95
C GLY A 476 -47.78 47.00 12.97
N HIS A 477 -46.70 46.22 12.96
CA HIS A 477 -45.34 46.75 13.13
C HIS A 477 -44.86 47.60 11.95
N LEU A 478 -45.28 47.29 10.71
CA LEU A 478 -44.92 48.07 9.52
C LEU A 478 -45.60 49.45 9.50
N ALA A 479 -46.86 49.56 9.90
CA ALA A 479 -47.52 50.86 10.07
C ALA A 479 -46.84 51.73 11.14
N LYS A 480 -46.43 51.13 12.27
CA LYS A 480 -45.62 51.82 13.30
C LYS A 480 -44.27 52.28 12.75
N PHE A 481 -43.61 51.43 11.97
CA PHE A 481 -42.33 51.78 11.33
C PHE A 481 -42.50 52.95 10.36
N VAL A 482 -43.54 52.97 9.53
CA VAL A 482 -43.83 54.11 8.63
C VAL A 482 -44.12 55.38 9.41
N SER A 483 -44.89 55.30 10.50
CA SER A 483 -45.13 56.46 11.38
C SER A 483 -43.81 57.02 11.94
N TRP A 484 -42.89 56.14 12.35
CA TRP A 484 -41.56 56.55 12.82
C TRP A 484 -40.73 57.19 11.70
N LEU A 485 -40.73 56.61 10.49
CA LEU A 485 -40.03 57.19 9.34
C LEU A 485 -40.56 58.59 9.00
N GLN A 486 -41.88 58.80 9.08
CA GLN A 486 -42.49 60.12 8.86
C GLN A 486 -42.02 61.14 9.90
N GLU A 487 -41.95 60.73 11.17
CA GLU A 487 -41.41 61.55 12.25
C GLU A 487 -39.94 61.91 12.00
N GLU A 488 -39.11 60.95 11.59
CA GLU A 488 -37.70 61.19 11.26
C GLU A 488 -37.54 62.15 10.06
N ARG A 489 -38.35 62.02 9.00
CA ARG A 489 -38.38 63.00 7.90
C ARG A 489 -38.71 64.39 8.42
N ASP A 490 -39.68 64.53 9.31
CA ASP A 490 -40.08 65.83 9.86
C ASP A 490 -38.97 66.42 10.75
N ARG A 491 -38.24 65.59 11.50
CA ARG A 491 -37.03 65.99 12.24
C ARG A 491 -35.92 66.46 11.29
N MET A 492 -35.69 65.75 10.18
CA MET A 492 -34.75 66.18 9.13
C MET A 492 -35.15 67.54 8.56
N ALA A 493 -36.44 67.75 8.24
CA ALA A 493 -36.95 69.01 7.71
C ALA A 493 -36.80 70.19 8.69
N ARG A 494 -36.85 69.93 10.00
CA ARG A 494 -36.54 70.91 11.07
C ARG A 494 -35.05 71.14 11.30
N GLY A 495 -34.17 70.40 10.62
CA GLY A 495 -32.72 70.53 10.72
C GLY A 495 -32.10 69.78 11.91
N GLU A 496 -32.86 68.91 12.59
CA GLU A 496 -32.38 68.20 13.78
C GLU A 496 -31.29 67.16 13.48
N TRP A 497 -31.17 66.75 12.21
CA TRP A 497 -30.14 65.80 11.74
C TRP A 497 -28.83 66.47 11.32
N ALA A 498 -28.74 67.81 11.33
CA ALA A 498 -27.62 68.56 10.74
C ALA A 498 -26.24 68.26 11.36
N LEU A 499 -26.20 67.69 12.57
CA LEU A 499 -24.95 67.30 13.23
C LEU A 499 -24.27 66.10 12.57
N LEU A 500 -25.05 65.11 12.14
CA LEU A 500 -24.54 63.86 11.55
C LEU A 500 -24.67 63.88 10.02
N VAL A 501 -25.76 64.46 9.50
CA VAL A 501 -26.08 64.55 8.07
C VAL A 501 -26.51 65.98 7.73
N PRO A 502 -25.57 66.89 7.43
CA PRO A 502 -25.86 68.31 7.17
C PRO A 502 -26.86 68.55 6.03
N GLU A 503 -26.86 67.69 5.02
CA GLU A 503 -27.71 67.81 3.83
C GLU A 503 -29.12 67.23 4.03
N ALA A 504 -29.40 66.53 5.14
CA ALA A 504 -30.67 65.83 5.37
C ALA A 504 -31.88 66.77 5.29
N GLN A 505 -31.75 68.00 5.79
CA GLN A 505 -32.81 69.00 5.72
C GLN A 505 -33.18 69.37 4.28
N ARG A 506 -32.16 69.55 3.44
CA ARG A 506 -32.35 69.84 2.01
C ARG A 506 -33.01 68.66 1.31
N TRP A 507 -32.62 67.43 1.63
CA TRP A 507 -33.22 66.23 1.04
C TRP A 507 -34.68 66.05 1.44
N ALA A 508 -35.01 66.25 2.72
CA ALA A 508 -36.38 66.11 3.23
C ALA A 508 -37.36 67.12 2.61
N LEU A 509 -36.89 68.34 2.31
CA LEU A 509 -37.70 69.41 1.70
C LEU A 509 -37.79 69.34 0.16
N ALA A 510 -36.96 68.52 -0.49
CA ALA A 510 -37.00 68.33 -1.94
C ALA A 510 -38.19 67.45 -2.37
N ASP A 511 -38.68 67.63 -3.61
CA ASP A 511 -39.67 66.72 -4.19
C ASP A 511 -39.05 65.34 -4.52
N ALA A 512 -39.88 64.32 -4.69
CA ALA A 512 -39.44 62.94 -4.90
C ALA A 512 -38.50 62.77 -6.12
N ARG A 513 -38.72 63.48 -7.24
CA ARG A 513 -37.86 63.38 -8.42
C ARG A 513 -36.50 64.04 -8.19
N SER A 514 -36.50 65.18 -7.51
CA SER A 514 -35.26 65.86 -7.10
C SER A 514 -34.47 65.02 -6.08
N ARG A 515 -35.16 64.34 -5.14
CA ARG A 515 -34.55 63.39 -4.20
C ARG A 515 -33.89 62.21 -4.90
N ASP A 516 -34.55 61.59 -5.87
CA ASP A 516 -33.99 60.45 -6.61
C ASP A 516 -32.68 60.81 -7.35
N SER A 517 -32.64 61.99 -7.98
CA SER A 517 -31.44 62.49 -8.67
C SER A 517 -30.27 62.76 -7.69
N LEU A 518 -30.55 63.40 -6.55
CA LEU A 518 -29.57 63.67 -5.50
C LEU A 518 -29.05 62.36 -4.86
N SER A 519 -29.95 61.41 -4.64
CA SER A 519 -29.63 60.09 -4.09
C SER A 519 -28.69 59.31 -5.02
N GLY A 520 -28.93 59.30 -6.33
CA GLY A 520 -28.07 58.59 -7.29
C GLY A 520 -26.61 59.08 -7.28
N ALA A 521 -26.40 60.40 -7.21
CA ALA A 521 -25.06 60.98 -7.15
C ALA A 521 -24.35 60.73 -5.82
N ALA A 522 -25.06 60.89 -4.69
CA ALA A 522 -24.51 60.65 -3.36
C ALA A 522 -24.18 59.17 -3.13
N VAL A 523 -25.08 58.27 -3.53
CA VAL A 523 -24.88 56.82 -3.48
C VAL A 523 -23.69 56.38 -4.32
N HIS A 524 -23.56 56.88 -5.56
CA HIS A 524 -22.42 56.53 -6.41
C HIS A 524 -21.08 56.98 -5.80
N LEU A 525 -21.04 58.18 -5.20
CA LEU A 525 -19.86 58.67 -4.48
C LEU A 525 -19.51 57.76 -3.31
N LEU A 526 -20.51 57.38 -2.50
CA LEU A 526 -20.34 56.49 -1.36
C LEU A 526 -19.89 55.07 -1.77
N GLU A 527 -20.49 54.48 -2.81
CA GLU A 527 -20.06 53.18 -3.35
C GLU A 527 -18.63 53.21 -3.90
N SER A 528 -18.21 54.32 -4.52
CA SER A 528 -16.84 54.48 -5.06
C SER A 528 -15.77 54.64 -3.97
N SER A 529 -16.20 54.96 -2.74
CA SER A 529 -15.34 55.35 -1.62
C SER A 529 -15.03 54.22 -0.63
N GLU A 530 -15.77 53.11 -0.70
CA GLU A 530 -15.61 51.93 0.16
C GLU A 530 -15.11 50.72 -0.62
N ARG A 531 -14.49 49.76 0.06
CA ARG A 531 -13.99 48.50 -0.54
C ARG A 531 -14.23 47.32 0.39
N GLY A 532 -14.20 46.11 -0.16
CA GLY A 532 -14.31 44.87 0.61
C GLY A 532 -15.62 44.79 1.40
N GLU A 533 -15.56 44.33 2.64
CA GLU A 533 -16.74 44.10 3.50
C GLU A 533 -17.58 45.35 3.71
N ARG A 534 -16.94 46.53 3.86
CA ARG A 534 -17.64 47.81 4.02
C ARG A 534 -18.51 48.16 2.81
N LEU A 535 -18.04 47.85 1.61
CA LEU A 535 -18.83 48.06 0.38
C LEU A 535 -20.01 47.08 0.31
N THR A 536 -19.83 45.84 0.76
CA THR A 536 -20.94 44.87 0.84
C THR A 536 -22.02 45.33 1.82
N VAL A 537 -21.64 45.80 3.01
CA VAL A 537 -22.56 46.38 3.99
C VAL A 537 -23.31 47.58 3.41
N PHE A 538 -22.59 48.46 2.71
CA PHE A 538 -23.19 49.60 2.03
C PHE A 538 -24.24 49.16 1.00
N ARG A 539 -23.92 48.19 0.13
CA ARG A 539 -24.83 47.65 -0.89
C ARG A 539 -26.06 46.98 -0.27
N MET A 540 -25.86 46.22 0.81
CA MET A 540 -26.95 45.60 1.57
C MET A 540 -27.96 46.65 2.04
N MET A 541 -27.47 47.71 2.69
CA MET A 541 -28.33 48.79 3.20
C MET A 541 -29.01 49.58 2.07
N ARG A 542 -28.30 49.81 0.96
CA ARG A 542 -28.90 50.41 -0.24
C ARG A 542 -30.03 49.55 -0.80
N LYS A 543 -29.82 48.24 -0.90
CA LYS A 543 -30.79 47.28 -1.44
C LYS A 543 -32.10 47.29 -0.66
N LEU A 544 -32.05 47.45 0.67
CA LEU A 544 -33.25 47.60 1.51
C LEU A 544 -34.05 48.89 1.21
N SER A 545 -33.43 49.89 0.58
CA SER A 545 -34.07 51.13 0.15
C SER A 545 -34.45 51.15 -1.36
N ASP A 546 -34.35 50.00 -2.03
CA ASP A 546 -34.79 49.84 -3.41
C ASP A 546 -36.33 49.75 -3.47
N PRO A 547 -37.02 50.52 -4.34
CA PRO A 547 -38.48 50.50 -4.42
C PRO A 547 -39.09 49.12 -4.62
N SER A 548 -38.41 48.24 -5.36
CA SER A 548 -38.89 46.86 -5.59
C SER A 548 -38.81 46.01 -4.32
N VAL A 549 -37.72 46.12 -3.57
CA VAL A 549 -37.50 45.41 -2.29
C VAL A 549 -38.46 45.94 -1.22
N ILE A 550 -38.65 47.25 -1.15
CA ILE A 550 -39.61 47.88 -0.25
C ILE A 550 -41.02 47.35 -0.53
N HIS A 551 -41.44 47.33 -1.80
CA HIS A 551 -42.73 46.78 -2.19
C HIS A 551 -42.88 45.32 -1.73
N ASP A 552 -41.87 44.47 -1.96
CA ASP A 552 -41.92 43.06 -1.55
C ASP A 552 -42.02 42.88 -0.03
N ILE A 553 -41.31 43.69 0.76
CA ILE A 553 -41.39 43.66 2.22
C ILE A 553 -42.77 44.11 2.70
N PHE A 554 -43.27 45.24 2.20
CA PHE A 554 -44.53 45.84 2.66
C PHE A 554 -45.78 45.09 2.17
N THR A 555 -45.67 44.32 1.08
CA THR A 555 -46.74 43.41 0.61
C THR A 555 -46.62 41.99 1.18
N GLY A 556 -45.62 41.73 2.03
CA GLY A 556 -45.42 40.42 2.66
C GLY A 556 -44.89 39.34 1.72
N LYS A 557 -44.39 39.71 0.52
CA LYS A 557 -43.77 38.76 -0.42
C LYS A 557 -42.40 38.28 0.04
N ALA A 558 -41.69 39.06 0.84
CA ALA A 558 -40.39 38.71 1.40
C ALA A 558 -40.17 39.36 2.77
N HIS A 559 -39.30 38.76 3.60
CA HIS A 559 -38.86 39.35 4.86
C HIS A 559 -37.58 40.17 4.67
N ALA A 560 -37.45 41.31 5.34
CA ALA A 560 -36.25 42.17 5.26
C ALA A 560 -34.95 41.40 5.56
N LEU A 561 -35.01 40.47 6.52
CA LEU A 561 -33.87 39.62 6.89
C LEU A 561 -33.33 38.81 5.69
N GLN A 562 -34.19 38.36 4.80
CA GLN A 562 -33.78 37.59 3.61
C GLN A 562 -32.83 38.40 2.73
N TYR A 563 -33.18 39.65 2.43
CA TYR A 563 -32.32 40.52 1.61
C TYR A 563 -31.03 40.95 2.31
N MET A 564 -31.00 40.93 3.64
CA MET A 564 -29.79 41.21 4.42
C MET A 564 -28.85 40.00 4.52
N MET A 565 -29.37 38.78 4.32
CA MET A 565 -28.55 37.56 4.25
C MET A 565 -27.95 37.34 2.87
N ASP A 566 -28.48 37.97 1.82
CA ASP A 566 -27.89 37.93 0.48
C ASP A 566 -26.44 38.47 0.52
N ASP A 567 -25.57 37.85 -0.28
CA ASP A 567 -24.14 38.21 -0.39
C ASP A 567 -23.42 38.27 0.98
N ASP A 568 -23.81 37.43 1.94
CA ASP A 568 -23.26 37.38 3.31
C ASP A 568 -23.32 38.74 4.05
N GLY A 569 -24.30 39.59 3.72
CA GLY A 569 -24.40 40.96 4.24
C GLY A 569 -24.33 41.07 5.76
N TRP A 570 -25.04 40.21 6.49
CA TRP A 570 -24.97 40.14 7.96
C TRP A 570 -23.59 39.78 8.50
N THR A 571 -22.90 38.82 7.86
CA THR A 571 -21.55 38.41 8.26
C THR A 571 -20.58 39.58 8.12
N HIS A 572 -20.64 40.29 7.00
CA HIS A 572 -19.81 41.47 6.75
C HIS A 572 -20.15 42.63 7.69
N LEU A 573 -21.43 42.85 8.00
CA LEU A 573 -21.83 43.86 8.98
C LEU A 573 -21.19 43.59 10.34
N TYR A 574 -21.26 42.36 10.83
CA TYR A 574 -20.63 41.98 12.09
C TYR A 574 -19.10 42.08 12.03
N ASN A 575 -18.45 41.64 10.94
CA ASN A 575 -17.00 41.76 10.80
C ASN A 575 -16.54 43.23 10.80
N VAL A 576 -17.35 44.16 10.27
CA VAL A 576 -17.05 45.60 10.28
C VAL A 576 -17.28 46.24 11.65
N LEU A 577 -18.33 45.83 12.37
CA LEU A 577 -18.73 46.45 13.64
C LEU A 577 -18.03 45.85 14.88
N MET A 578 -17.81 44.54 14.92
CA MET A 578 -17.24 43.84 16.09
C MET A 578 -15.84 44.32 16.50
N PRO A 579 -14.93 44.69 15.58
CA PRO A 579 -13.61 45.24 15.93
C PRO A 579 -13.64 46.63 16.60
N ALA A 580 -14.82 47.22 16.82
CA ALA A 580 -14.96 48.48 17.56
C ALA A 580 -14.48 48.37 19.02
N ILE A 581 -14.38 47.15 19.55
CA ILE A 581 -13.81 46.87 20.87
C ILE A 581 -12.63 45.91 20.68
N ASP A 582 -11.48 46.29 21.25
CA ASP A 582 -10.27 45.46 21.30
C ASP A 582 -10.22 44.69 22.62
N TYR A 583 -10.37 43.36 22.51
CA TYR A 583 -10.34 42.42 23.62
C TYR A 583 -8.98 41.74 23.80
N LYS A 584 -7.98 42.05 22.94
CA LYS A 584 -6.73 41.29 22.84
C LYS A 584 -5.95 41.27 24.15
N ILE A 585 -5.84 42.43 24.81
CA ILE A 585 -5.11 42.52 26.09
C ILE A 585 -5.82 41.68 27.14
N PHE A 586 -7.11 41.88 27.34
CA PHE A 586 -7.88 41.13 28.33
C PHE A 586 -7.80 39.61 28.10
N LEU A 587 -8.11 39.13 26.91
CA LEU A 587 -8.15 37.69 26.60
C LEU A 587 -6.78 37.02 26.64
N SER A 588 -5.73 37.70 26.19
CA SER A 588 -4.36 37.19 26.31
C SER A 588 -3.88 37.06 27.76
N ARG A 589 -4.45 37.86 28.69
CA ARG A 589 -4.16 37.74 30.12
C ARG A 589 -4.94 36.60 30.77
N CYS A 590 -6.20 36.39 30.36
CA CYS A 590 -6.97 35.22 30.74
C CYS A 590 -6.25 33.94 30.32
N SER A 591 -5.84 33.83 29.05
CA SER A 591 -5.16 32.63 28.53
C SER A 591 -3.74 32.45 29.04
N HIS A 592 -3.07 33.53 29.44
CA HIS A 592 -1.79 33.41 30.14
C HIS A 592 -1.95 32.87 31.57
N SER A 593 -2.99 33.29 32.29
CA SER A 593 -3.26 32.84 33.66
C SER A 593 -3.76 31.39 33.70
N SER A 594 -4.52 30.97 32.67
CA SER A 594 -4.95 29.58 32.47
C SER A 594 -4.71 29.14 31.01
N PRO A 595 -3.55 28.55 30.68
CA PRO A 595 -3.19 28.16 29.32
C PRO A 595 -4.01 26.97 28.76
N ALA A 596 -4.91 26.38 29.55
CA ALA A 596 -5.86 25.33 29.16
C ALA A 596 -7.30 25.85 29.19
N LEU A 597 -7.51 27.09 28.73
CA LEU A 597 -8.79 27.77 28.80
C LEU A 597 -9.88 27.01 28.01
N ARG A 598 -11.02 26.76 28.67
CA ARG A 598 -12.23 26.19 28.08
C ARG A 598 -13.26 27.29 27.87
N VAL A 599 -13.44 27.67 26.62
CA VAL A 599 -14.32 28.76 26.21
C VAL A 599 -15.69 28.22 25.78
N LEU A 600 -16.76 28.91 26.16
CA LEU A 600 -18.11 28.74 25.66
C LEU A 600 -18.58 30.04 25.01
N GLU A 601 -18.89 30.00 23.72
CA GLU A 601 -19.51 31.12 23.01
C GLU A 601 -21.00 30.86 22.80
N ILE A 602 -21.84 31.78 23.25
CA ILE A 602 -23.30 31.72 23.15
C ILE A 602 -23.76 32.64 22.02
N GLY A 603 -24.49 32.06 21.06
CA GLY A 603 -24.95 32.66 19.80
C GLY A 603 -23.84 33.21 18.95
N ALA A 604 -22.92 32.31 18.65
CA ALA A 604 -21.83 32.54 17.73
C ALA A 604 -22.32 32.92 16.32
N GLY A 605 -23.52 32.48 15.91
CA GLY A 605 -24.18 32.88 14.67
C GLY A 605 -23.29 32.67 13.44
N THR A 606 -22.99 33.77 12.74
CA THR A 606 -22.12 33.78 11.55
C THR A 606 -20.63 33.52 11.86
N GLY A 607 -20.25 33.45 13.14
CA GLY A 607 -18.88 33.24 13.62
C GLY A 607 -18.01 34.50 13.63
N ALA A 608 -18.60 35.69 13.53
CA ALA A 608 -17.84 36.94 13.56
C ALA A 608 -17.10 37.16 14.89
N MET A 609 -17.79 36.94 16.02
CA MET A 609 -17.17 36.99 17.35
C MET A 609 -16.20 35.83 17.56
N THR A 610 -16.55 34.62 17.11
CA THR A 610 -15.63 33.46 17.09
C THR A 610 -14.28 33.80 16.47
N GLN A 611 -14.26 34.40 15.27
CA GLN A 611 -13.02 34.78 14.58
C GLN A 611 -12.18 35.72 15.44
N LEU A 612 -12.80 36.77 16.00
CA LEU A 612 -12.12 37.73 16.87
C LEU A 612 -11.52 37.05 18.10
N MET A 613 -12.29 36.16 18.75
CA MET A 613 -11.86 35.41 19.92
C MET A 613 -10.68 34.50 19.59
N LEU A 614 -10.72 33.77 18.47
CA LEU A 614 -9.61 32.91 18.01
C LEU A 614 -8.35 33.74 17.70
N ASP A 615 -8.52 34.94 17.14
CA ASP A 615 -7.40 35.86 16.88
C ASP A 615 -6.77 36.42 18.16
N CYS A 616 -7.55 36.54 19.24
CA CYS A 616 -7.08 36.99 20.55
C CYS A 616 -6.50 35.85 21.41
N LEU A 617 -6.98 34.62 21.23
CA LEU A 617 -6.58 33.45 22.03
C LEU A 617 -5.42 32.67 21.38
N ARG A 618 -4.45 33.41 20.84
CA ARG A 618 -3.18 32.89 20.32
C ARG A 618 -2.02 33.77 20.76
N THR A 619 -0.82 33.18 20.84
CA THR A 619 0.41 33.95 21.08
C THR A 619 0.77 34.80 19.86
N ASP A 620 1.70 35.74 20.01
CA ASP A 620 2.20 36.55 18.88
C ASP A 620 2.86 35.68 17.80
N GLU A 621 3.37 34.51 18.19
CA GLU A 621 3.94 33.47 17.31
C GLU A 621 2.87 32.54 16.70
N GLY A 622 1.59 32.77 16.99
CA GLY A 622 0.47 32.02 16.42
C GLY A 622 0.12 30.72 17.16
N THR A 623 0.69 30.47 18.35
CA THR A 623 0.37 29.25 19.11
C THR A 623 -0.97 29.40 19.82
N ARG A 624 -1.84 28.39 19.73
CA ARG A 624 -3.15 28.36 20.41
C ARG A 624 -2.99 28.43 21.93
N THR A 625 -3.81 29.23 22.60
CA THR A 625 -3.78 29.41 24.08
C THR A 625 -5.07 28.98 24.79
N PHE A 626 -5.83 28.08 24.16
CA PHE A 626 -7.02 27.45 24.74
C PHE A 626 -6.97 25.94 24.49
N SER A 627 -7.62 25.16 25.36
CA SER A 627 -7.76 23.70 25.18
C SER A 627 -9.06 23.33 24.47
N GLN A 628 -10.11 24.13 24.65
CA GLN A 628 -11.42 23.91 24.04
C GLN A 628 -12.12 25.24 23.76
N TYR A 629 -12.69 25.39 22.56
CA TYR A 629 -13.60 26.48 22.21
C TYR A 629 -14.95 25.89 21.79
N THR A 630 -16.02 26.17 22.53
CA THR A 630 -17.34 25.60 22.26
C THR A 630 -18.21 26.65 21.58
N PHE A 631 -18.33 26.54 20.27
CA PHE A 631 -19.21 27.32 19.43
C PHE A 631 -20.66 26.86 19.64
N THR A 632 -21.51 27.76 20.12
CA THR A 632 -22.93 27.45 20.33
C THR A 632 -23.87 28.50 19.77
N ASP A 633 -25.05 28.04 19.39
CA ASP A 633 -26.14 28.88 18.91
C ASP A 633 -27.47 28.18 19.26
N ILE A 634 -28.59 28.91 19.26
CA ILE A 634 -29.92 28.36 19.55
C ILE A 634 -30.36 27.35 18.47
N SER A 635 -29.78 27.44 17.28
CA SER A 635 -30.01 26.47 16.20
C SER A 635 -28.70 26.03 15.55
N SER A 636 -28.70 24.83 14.96
CA SER A 636 -27.53 24.33 14.21
C SER A 636 -27.37 24.96 12.82
N GLY A 637 -28.19 25.95 12.45
CA GLY A 637 -28.27 26.50 11.09
C GLY A 637 -26.95 27.05 10.56
N PHE A 638 -26.09 27.57 11.44
CA PHE A 638 -24.80 28.14 11.07
C PHE A 638 -23.62 27.15 11.15
N PHE A 639 -23.83 25.92 11.66
CA PHE A 639 -22.71 25.02 11.97
C PHE A 639 -21.96 24.53 10.73
N ALA A 640 -22.65 24.29 9.61
CA ALA A 640 -21.99 23.86 8.39
C ALA A 640 -21.03 24.93 7.85
N ALA A 641 -21.50 26.19 7.78
CA ALA A 641 -20.68 27.32 7.37
C ALA A 641 -19.53 27.59 8.35
N ALA A 642 -19.80 27.50 9.66
CA ALA A 642 -18.77 27.70 10.69
C ALA A 642 -17.69 26.60 10.67
N LYS A 643 -18.07 25.33 10.44
CA LYS A 643 -17.11 24.22 10.30
C LYS A 643 -16.20 24.40 9.09
N GLU A 644 -16.74 24.87 7.96
CA GLU A 644 -15.93 25.17 6.78
C GLU A 644 -15.01 26.37 7.05
N ARG A 645 -15.56 27.45 7.62
CA ARG A 645 -14.81 28.68 7.91
C ARG A 645 -13.65 28.47 8.88
N PHE A 646 -13.82 27.60 9.87
CA PHE A 646 -12.82 27.36 10.92
C PHE A 646 -12.16 25.98 10.82
N ARG A 647 -12.18 25.33 9.64
CA ARG A 647 -11.65 23.97 9.45
C ARG A 647 -10.17 23.81 9.82
N ASP A 648 -9.40 24.89 9.66
CA ASP A 648 -7.95 24.92 9.94
C ASP A 648 -7.65 25.24 11.41
N HIS A 649 -8.68 25.48 12.24
CA HIS A 649 -8.54 25.74 13.67
C HIS A 649 -8.87 24.48 14.49
N GLU A 650 -7.85 23.93 15.15
CA GLU A 650 -8.03 22.81 16.05
C GLU A 650 -8.65 23.23 17.40
N GLY A 651 -9.42 22.33 18.02
CA GLY A 651 -9.94 22.50 19.38
C GLY A 651 -11.30 23.23 19.46
N ILE A 652 -11.99 23.39 18.33
CA ILE A 652 -13.35 23.95 18.28
C ILE A 652 -14.38 22.82 18.28
N ASN A 653 -15.35 22.92 19.19
CA ASN A 653 -16.50 22.04 19.32
C ASN A 653 -17.78 22.81 18.98
N TYR A 654 -18.72 22.17 18.29
CA TYR A 654 -19.97 22.79 17.87
C TYR A 654 -21.15 22.12 18.56
N LYS A 655 -21.98 22.90 19.25
CA LYS A 655 -23.12 22.34 19.99
C LYS A 655 -24.26 23.33 20.11
N VAL A 656 -25.50 22.88 19.97
CA VAL A 656 -26.68 23.73 20.17
C VAL A 656 -26.82 24.06 21.64
N LEU A 657 -27.13 25.32 21.95
CA LEU A 657 -27.44 25.79 23.30
C LEU A 657 -28.58 26.82 23.25
N ASP A 658 -29.73 26.44 23.82
CA ASP A 658 -30.83 27.34 24.13
C ASP A 658 -30.71 27.79 25.58
N ILE A 659 -30.37 29.07 25.77
CA ILE A 659 -30.21 29.67 27.10
C ILE A 659 -31.52 29.89 27.86
N SER A 660 -32.68 29.70 27.19
CA SER A 660 -33.98 29.72 27.87
C SER A 660 -34.27 28.42 28.63
N ALA A 661 -33.48 27.37 28.37
CA ALA A 661 -33.57 26.08 29.03
C ALA A 661 -32.30 25.74 29.83
N SER A 662 -32.41 24.74 30.73
CA SER A 662 -31.28 24.26 31.53
C SER A 662 -30.13 23.76 30.64
N PRO A 663 -28.88 24.25 30.81
CA PRO A 663 -27.73 23.74 30.06
C PRO A 663 -27.39 22.27 30.36
N ALA A 664 -27.65 21.82 31.59
CA ALA A 664 -27.40 20.44 32.00
C ALA A 664 -28.28 19.46 31.21
N ASP A 665 -29.56 19.81 31.00
CA ASP A 665 -30.50 18.99 30.23
C ASP A 665 -30.15 18.94 28.73
N GLN A 666 -29.37 19.92 28.27
CA GLN A 666 -28.81 20.00 26.93
C GLN A 666 -27.42 19.32 26.84
N GLY A 667 -27.00 18.60 27.88
CA GLY A 667 -25.79 17.79 27.96
C GLY A 667 -24.50 18.60 28.14
N PHE A 668 -24.57 19.82 28.66
CA PHE A 668 -23.39 20.59 29.04
C PHE A 668 -22.99 20.26 30.48
N ASP A 669 -21.71 20.01 30.70
CA ASP A 669 -21.17 19.80 32.04
C ASP A 669 -21.15 21.15 32.78
N LEU A 670 -21.79 21.20 33.96
CA LEU A 670 -21.83 22.42 34.76
C LEU A 670 -20.47 22.70 35.40
N GLY A 671 -20.10 23.98 35.49
CA GLY A 671 -18.82 24.42 36.06
C GLY A 671 -17.58 24.00 35.25
N SER A 672 -17.77 23.58 33.99
CA SER A 672 -16.70 23.03 33.16
C SER A 672 -16.04 24.03 32.21
N PHE A 673 -16.49 25.28 32.21
CA PHE A 673 -16.00 26.35 31.33
C PHE A 673 -15.35 27.45 32.15
N ASP A 674 -14.20 27.93 31.69
CA ASP A 674 -13.42 28.97 32.35
C ASP A 674 -13.83 30.37 31.88
N PHE A 675 -14.33 30.46 30.64
CA PHE A 675 -14.76 31.72 30.05
C PHE A 675 -16.01 31.54 29.19
N ILE A 676 -17.00 32.39 29.40
CA ILE A 676 -18.26 32.39 28.64
C ILE A 676 -18.41 33.76 27.96
N VAL A 677 -18.61 33.76 26.65
CA VAL A 677 -18.90 34.96 25.87
C VAL A 677 -20.30 34.86 25.28
N ALA A 678 -21.10 35.91 25.46
CA ALA A 678 -22.44 36.02 24.90
C ALA A 678 -22.42 37.03 23.74
N SER A 679 -22.50 36.53 22.50
CA SER A 679 -22.38 37.35 21.29
C SER A 679 -23.73 37.91 20.87
N ASN A 680 -24.16 39.01 21.51
CA ASN A 680 -25.40 39.73 21.19
C ASN A 680 -26.69 38.86 21.24
N VAL A 681 -26.71 37.84 22.09
CA VAL A 681 -27.81 36.86 22.22
C VAL A 681 -28.94 37.26 23.17
N SER A 682 -28.74 38.31 23.96
CA SER A 682 -29.74 38.81 24.89
C SER A 682 -30.60 39.88 24.21
N GLY A 683 -31.79 39.49 23.77
CA GLY A 683 -32.88 40.45 23.58
C GLY A 683 -33.34 41.00 24.93
N LEU A 684 -32.64 42.02 25.44
CA LEU A 684 -33.16 42.98 26.42
C LEU A 684 -32.52 44.32 26.05
N GLY A 685 -33.34 45.24 25.52
CA GLY A 685 -32.92 46.64 25.40
C GLY A 685 -32.61 47.24 26.78
N PRO A 686 -32.08 48.47 26.82
CA PRO A 686 -32.56 49.39 27.85
C PRO A 686 -34.08 49.58 27.76
#